data_AF-A0A1I0DS11-F1
#
_entry.id   AF-A0A1I0DS11-F1
#
_cell.length_a   1.000
_cell.length_b   1.000
_cell.length_c   1.000
_cell.angle_alpha   90.00
_cell.angle_beta   90.00
_cell.angle_gamma   90.00
#
_symmetry.space_group_name_H-M   'P 1'
#
loop_
_entity.id
_entity.type
_entity.pdbx_description
1 polymer ?
#
loop_
_entity_poly.entity_id
_entity_poly.type
_entity_poly.pdbx_seq_one_letter_code
_entity_poly.pdbx_strand_id
1 'polypeptide(L)'
;MKKLLSLVVILLMIVPIPIQGAKKVTSIESYSQGKEVKGDVVAKEVVLSDELKGMMVASDEGLEFVDDVNFIINLNHPVKRFEVIDDIDNDGVKDVAVYLKTGTGYSNFQIVSSKNSKVLYETALTHKTIDENNSVIVENSIVRQILSNDKIVYLIYDHHLLAIDADKKEVIFDYEDKDNIWKMVIFDNQIIFTTQQGQVISIDKKRGDLNYRTTVVKPLDIEVKYHNNEKQEVNMNVWDILILKDKLYVTSEIDKLYQMDIGTGEVIKELELSVVSQDKISKRLTEQSRYNPSEGKETVYATGVFSKAFNGYKMKMLKDNLMLVEAYLGDQDYYLVSDFGINNKGIEPTLLLIDTKNLEVKSKIKLDQYSLDCSNTTLSTYQGKDVLIIPSSVNRGILRVSVYSLDGKLILQNDLKNLGVGLENVKINISNYGNDYLLQISDGSSYILKEDLKTINSLGSSKIVNKITDLDQGILVSSNQDGKINKILKLGLNGRDDVLMQVNIPDQYLNSGFEAINYNEDSNEILTLVNEKNSLNEVIASHILIINAGDGNIVCDKKVLINNGLDEKNKYLTGNEISYFSDLNNDGKKEILIDDCIIDGGTYTFKAHYEQLVEDNGTVIDAGDLNNDGISDLVSVGETEMRVYYSNKNGYEITYQKSNLVKKYDKNLLNNQQVKVIGDLDHKGINLFVINARNKNGCQYYQAIDPKNLSVRFNLMEDGVFDWGESFTLTGIDYNHDGIDDLLFNTPENKQKIISGKDGTLITDIKRESDEYGQESTPAVLENIIPINIDDNGQIIYQLEDINDDNVRELGYIYFDYSQNNNYIKLRILDGKSLKELKVCNLDNLKYSDLIIVPVLGQSKIIIKGDDNNQIYDYKNEVLVAGCNIDAVSARTLNSGQILIENNGGQLYAFDDHCDFKLVDFEHEKFNSGDITIKYQSEKSGMMSVYDQGSLIATSTAEKIDLKLLAGKHRLVFSYDDGQGKVTHITKQIEVHKSSIIKYFAILLTLIIVSAGIFTVVYPKYRLEKKVGVRHGKNN
;
A
#
# COMPACT_ATOMS: atom_id res chain seq x y z
N MET A 1 47.48 38.75 8.43
CA MET A 1 46.36 38.75 9.40
C MET A 1 44.97 38.70 8.77
N LYS A 2 44.63 39.44 7.69
CA LYS A 2 43.31 39.32 7.02
C LYS A 2 43.02 37.97 6.33
N LYS A 3 44.03 37.18 5.95
CA LYS A 3 43.86 35.82 5.40
C LYS A 3 43.66 34.74 6.47
N LEU A 4 44.04 34.99 7.72
CA LEU A 4 43.80 34.04 8.82
C LEU A 4 42.37 34.16 9.37
N LEU A 5 41.80 35.38 9.36
CA LEU A 5 40.42 35.62 9.81
C LEU A 5 39.37 35.00 8.85
N SER A 6 39.66 34.94 7.55
CA SER A 6 38.81 34.25 6.56
C SER A 6 38.83 32.74 6.72
N LEU A 7 39.90 32.15 7.25
CA LEU A 7 39.98 30.71 7.50
C LEU A 7 39.23 30.31 8.78
N VAL A 8 39.22 31.20 9.79
CA VAL A 8 38.47 30.99 11.04
C VAL A 8 36.96 31.21 10.85
N VAL A 9 36.54 32.10 9.94
CA VAL A 9 35.11 32.28 9.60
C VAL A 9 34.58 31.16 8.71
N ILE A 10 35.43 30.49 7.91
CA ILE A 10 35.03 29.30 7.12
C ILE A 10 35.02 28.03 7.99
N LEU A 11 35.88 27.92 9.02
CA LEU A 11 35.81 26.81 9.99
C LEU A 11 34.67 26.96 11.03
N LEU A 12 34.12 28.16 11.24
CA LEU A 12 32.97 28.40 12.11
C LEU A 12 31.61 28.26 11.40
N MET A 13 31.58 28.01 10.08
CA MET A 13 30.36 27.69 9.32
C MET A 13 30.11 26.18 9.14
N ILE A 14 30.92 25.32 9.76
CA ILE A 14 30.67 23.86 9.86
C ILE A 14 30.42 23.50 11.33
N VAL A 15 29.46 24.19 11.93
CA VAL A 15 28.80 23.71 13.14
C VAL A 15 27.35 23.48 12.73
N PRO A 16 26.82 22.24 12.80
CA PRO A 16 25.39 22.05 12.63
C PRO A 16 24.74 22.89 13.73
N ILE A 17 24.05 23.95 13.34
CA ILE A 17 23.21 24.69 14.26
C ILE A 17 22.18 23.66 14.73
N PRO A 18 22.10 23.34 16.03
CA PRO A 18 21.01 22.50 16.50
C PRO A 18 19.73 23.27 16.15
N ILE A 19 18.93 22.71 15.25
CA ILE A 19 17.62 23.23 14.90
C ILE A 19 16.86 23.30 16.23
N GLN A 20 16.76 24.50 16.80
CA GLN A 20 15.91 24.74 17.95
C GLN A 20 14.50 24.37 17.50
N GLY A 21 13.89 23.42 18.22
CA GLY A 21 12.63 22.79 17.87
C GLY A 21 11.59 23.78 17.37
N ALA A 22 11.36 23.78 16.07
CA ALA A 22 10.11 24.24 15.52
C ALA A 22 9.01 23.38 16.16
N LYS A 23 7.97 24.01 16.70
CA LYS A 23 6.79 23.28 17.18
C LYS A 23 6.33 22.36 16.06
N LYS A 24 6.21 21.05 16.34
CA LYS A 24 5.54 20.05 15.49
C LYS A 24 4.12 20.56 15.20
N VAL A 25 3.92 21.30 14.11
CA VAL A 25 2.60 21.50 13.51
C VAL A 25 2.50 20.41 12.46
N THR A 26 1.86 19.30 12.83
CA THR A 26 1.69 18.15 11.95
C THR A 26 0.71 18.52 10.84
N SER A 27 1.16 18.39 9.59
CA SER A 27 0.39 18.64 8.37
C SER A 27 -0.83 17.72 8.20
N ILE A 28 -0.82 16.61 8.92
CA ILE A 28 -1.82 15.55 8.95
C ILE A 28 -2.27 15.42 10.41
N GLU A 29 -3.56 15.54 10.65
CA GLU A 29 -4.16 15.38 11.97
C GLU A 29 -5.06 14.15 11.99
N SER A 30 -4.70 13.14 12.79
CA SER A 30 -5.58 11.99 12.99
C SER A 30 -6.79 12.37 13.85
N TYR A 31 -7.95 11.83 13.50
CA TYR A 31 -9.14 11.87 14.35
C TYR A 31 -9.02 10.90 15.54
N SER A 32 -8.15 9.90 15.42
CA SER A 32 -7.78 9.04 16.53
C SER A 32 -7.06 9.84 17.62
N GLN A 33 -7.31 9.51 18.88
CA GLN A 33 -6.78 10.23 20.04
C GLN A 33 -5.78 9.36 20.80
N GLY A 34 -4.87 10.00 21.55
CA GLY A 34 -3.91 9.31 22.41
C GLY A 34 -2.62 8.94 21.71
N LYS A 35 -1.71 8.27 22.44
CA LYS A 35 -0.42 7.85 21.89
C LYS A 35 -0.59 6.55 21.11
N GLU A 36 -0.21 6.56 19.83
CA GLU A 36 -0.15 5.38 18.99
C GLU A 36 1.29 4.84 18.94
N VAL A 37 1.46 3.56 19.25
CA VAL A 37 2.70 2.83 19.01
C VAL A 37 2.61 2.12 17.66
N LYS A 38 3.49 2.50 16.73
CA LYS A 38 3.46 2.03 15.35
C LYS A 38 3.89 0.56 15.25
N GLY A 39 3.22 -0.22 14.40
CA GLY A 39 3.51 -1.64 14.21
C GLY A 39 4.59 -1.96 13.16
N ASP A 40 5.12 -0.96 12.45
CA ASP A 40 6.11 -1.13 11.37
C ASP A 40 7.48 -1.62 11.84
N VAL A 41 7.83 -1.28 13.09
CA VAL A 41 9.13 -1.59 13.66
C VAL A 41 8.96 -2.71 14.68
N VAL A 42 9.52 -3.88 14.35
CA VAL A 42 9.49 -5.04 15.26
C VAL A 42 10.15 -4.67 16.58
N ALA A 43 9.41 -4.85 17.67
CA ALA A 43 9.85 -4.59 19.02
C ALA A 43 11.01 -5.50 19.42
N LYS A 44 11.83 -5.04 20.37
CA LYS A 44 12.98 -5.80 20.86
C LYS A 44 13.08 -5.72 22.37
N GLU A 45 13.37 -6.85 23.00
CA GLU A 45 13.83 -6.86 24.38
C GLU A 45 15.24 -6.26 24.42
N VAL A 46 15.43 -5.20 25.18
CA VAL A 46 16.68 -4.46 25.24
C VAL A 46 17.13 -4.17 26.66
N VAL A 47 18.44 -4.02 26.81
CA VAL A 47 19.08 -3.60 28.07
C VAL A 47 19.97 -2.41 27.75
N LEU A 48 19.54 -1.22 28.14
CA LEU A 48 20.32 0.01 28.01
C LEU A 48 21.22 0.23 29.23
N SER A 49 20.73 -0.11 30.42
CA SER A 49 21.48 -0.16 31.69
C SER A 49 20.80 -1.15 32.66
N ASP A 50 21.35 -1.32 33.87
CA ASP A 50 20.73 -2.17 34.90
C ASP A 50 19.31 -1.70 35.29
N GLU A 51 19.08 -0.38 35.20
CA GLU A 51 17.83 0.30 35.54
C GLU A 51 16.90 0.50 34.33
N LEU A 52 17.46 0.54 33.11
CA LEU A 52 16.72 0.76 31.86
C LEU A 52 16.77 -0.50 30.98
N LYS A 53 15.76 -1.35 31.11
CA LYS A 53 15.62 -2.59 30.33
C LYS A 53 14.16 -2.98 30.18
N GLY A 54 13.85 -3.67 29.09
CA GLY A 54 12.50 -4.16 28.78
C GLY A 54 12.25 -4.22 27.28
N MET A 55 10.98 -4.38 26.92
CA MET A 55 10.52 -4.37 25.52
C MET A 55 10.48 -2.92 25.01
N MET A 56 11.30 -2.61 24.00
CA MET A 56 11.36 -1.28 23.37
C MET A 56 10.63 -1.28 22.02
N VAL A 57 9.88 -0.22 21.77
CA VAL A 57 8.97 -0.03 20.62
C VAL A 57 9.18 1.35 19.97
N ALA A 58 8.72 1.49 18.73
CA ALA A 58 8.72 2.77 18.02
C ALA A 58 7.35 3.47 18.11
N SER A 59 7.37 4.77 18.40
CA SER A 59 6.21 5.65 18.45
C SER A 59 6.42 6.87 17.56
N ASP A 60 5.41 7.74 17.43
CA ASP A 60 5.49 9.00 16.68
C ASP A 60 6.52 10.00 17.23
N GLU A 61 6.99 9.77 18.46
CA GLU A 61 7.97 10.62 19.16
C GLU A 61 9.39 10.03 19.14
N GLY A 62 9.55 8.73 18.84
CA GLY A 62 10.84 8.05 18.81
C GLY A 62 10.78 6.64 19.39
N LEU A 63 11.74 6.27 20.25
CA LEU A 63 11.81 4.94 20.88
C LEU A 63 11.48 5.01 22.37
N GLU A 64 10.65 4.08 22.85
CA GLU A 64 10.23 4.02 24.25
C GLU A 64 10.08 2.58 24.75
N PHE A 65 10.06 2.40 26.08
CA PHE A 65 9.75 1.11 26.69
C PHE A 65 8.24 0.94 26.87
N VAL A 66 7.74 -0.26 26.60
CA VAL A 66 6.32 -0.63 26.84
C VAL A 66 5.91 -0.37 28.29
N ASP A 67 6.78 -0.72 29.24
CA ASP A 67 6.50 -0.66 30.68
C ASP A 67 6.97 0.63 31.38
N ASP A 68 7.71 1.50 30.67
CA ASP A 68 8.18 2.78 31.21
C ASP A 68 7.96 3.92 30.20
N VAL A 69 6.74 4.45 30.24
CA VAL A 69 6.29 5.57 29.39
C VAL A 69 6.99 6.90 29.68
N ASN A 70 7.79 7.01 30.76
CA ASN A 70 8.55 8.23 31.04
C ASN A 70 9.90 8.24 30.32
N PHE A 71 10.39 7.08 29.88
CA PHE A 71 11.62 6.98 29.11
C PHE A 71 11.33 7.11 27.62
N ILE A 72 11.97 8.08 26.98
CA ILE A 72 11.88 8.26 25.54
C ILE A 72 13.20 8.75 24.94
N ILE A 73 13.59 8.11 23.84
CA ILE A 73 14.63 8.59 22.93
C ILE A 73 13.92 9.36 21.82
N ASN A 74 13.95 10.69 21.90
CA ASN A 74 13.24 11.55 20.97
C ASN A 74 13.93 11.55 19.60
N LEU A 75 13.14 11.33 18.54
CA LEU A 75 13.63 11.30 17.16
C LEU A 75 12.76 12.22 16.30
N ASN A 76 13.40 12.90 15.35
CA ASN A 76 12.72 13.89 14.50
C ASN A 76 11.97 13.28 13.31
N HIS A 77 12.21 11.98 13.05
CA HIS A 77 11.63 11.26 11.92
C HIS A 77 11.17 9.86 12.35
N PRO A 78 10.17 9.26 11.67
CA PRO A 78 9.71 7.91 11.98
C PRO A 78 10.84 6.88 11.87
N VAL A 79 10.90 5.96 12.82
CA VAL A 79 11.88 4.87 12.83
C VAL A 79 11.43 3.78 11.85
N LYS A 80 12.36 3.29 11.02
CA LYS A 80 12.17 2.08 10.20
C LYS A 80 12.85 0.86 10.82
N ARG A 81 13.96 1.05 11.53
CA ARG A 81 14.72 0.00 12.24
C ARG A 81 15.59 0.62 13.32
N PHE A 82 15.84 -0.11 14.40
CA PHE A 82 16.84 0.26 15.40
C PHE A 82 17.66 -0.94 15.86
N GLU A 83 18.83 -0.68 16.43
CA GLU A 83 19.69 -1.63 17.12
C GLU A 83 20.35 -0.95 18.33
N VAL A 84 20.41 -1.66 19.47
CA VAL A 84 21.15 -1.16 20.64
C VAL A 84 22.64 -1.40 20.43
N ILE A 85 23.44 -0.39 20.75
CA ILE A 85 24.87 -0.41 20.58
C ILE A 85 25.58 -0.13 21.90
N ASP A 86 26.90 -0.21 21.93
CA ASP A 86 27.67 0.13 23.12
C ASP A 86 27.51 1.61 23.51
N ASP A 87 27.78 1.95 24.77
CA ASP A 87 27.80 3.33 25.26
C ASP A 87 28.96 4.10 24.60
N ILE A 88 28.63 5.00 23.67
CA ILE A 88 29.58 5.74 22.85
C ILE A 88 29.99 7.05 23.52
N ASP A 89 29.05 7.75 24.17
CA ASP A 89 29.33 9.00 24.87
C ASP A 89 29.83 8.82 26.32
N ASN A 90 29.91 7.56 26.77
CA ASN A 90 30.40 7.11 28.08
C ASN A 90 29.57 7.70 29.24
N ASP A 91 28.27 7.84 29.05
CA ASP A 91 27.36 8.42 30.05
C ASP A 91 26.72 7.39 31.00
N GLY A 92 27.09 6.12 30.86
CA GLY A 92 26.64 4.98 31.65
C GLY A 92 25.39 4.27 31.08
N VAL A 93 24.88 4.72 29.94
CA VAL A 93 23.72 4.13 29.25
C VAL A 93 24.12 3.77 27.82
N LYS A 94 23.75 2.57 27.37
CA LYS A 94 23.99 2.17 25.97
C LYS A 94 23.19 3.02 24.99
N ASP A 95 23.73 3.23 23.80
CA ASP A 95 23.14 4.05 22.75
C ASP A 95 22.34 3.25 21.73
N VAL A 96 21.70 3.94 20.79
CA VAL A 96 20.92 3.30 19.72
C VAL A 96 21.38 3.77 18.34
N ALA A 97 21.51 2.82 17.42
CA ALA A 97 21.63 3.08 15.99
C ALA A 97 20.25 2.96 15.34
N VAL A 98 19.82 3.95 14.57
CA VAL A 98 18.48 4.04 13.97
C VAL A 98 18.56 4.29 12.48
N TYR A 99 17.70 3.60 11.73
CA TYR A 99 17.36 3.88 10.34
C TYR A 99 16.00 4.58 10.32
N LEU A 100 15.93 5.74 9.68
CA LEU A 100 14.80 6.66 9.73
C LEU A 100 14.12 6.80 8.36
N LYS A 101 12.81 7.03 8.37
CA LYS A 101 12.06 7.45 7.18
C LYS A 101 12.26 8.95 6.97
N THR A 102 13.18 9.30 6.08
CA THR A 102 13.47 10.69 5.70
C THR A 102 13.28 10.89 4.21
N GLY A 103 13.11 12.14 3.79
CA GLY A 103 13.23 12.51 2.38
C GLY A 103 14.60 12.14 1.80
N THR A 104 14.68 12.06 0.48
CA THR A 104 15.91 11.70 -0.25
C THR A 104 17.05 12.67 0.04
N GLY A 105 18.25 12.16 0.32
CA GLY A 105 19.45 12.97 0.58
C GLY A 105 19.57 13.54 1.99
N TYR A 106 18.61 13.25 2.88
CA TYR A 106 18.71 13.52 4.31
C TYR A 106 19.45 12.40 5.04
N SER A 107 19.95 12.70 6.25
CA SER A 107 20.46 11.70 7.17
C SER A 107 19.39 10.66 7.49
N ASN A 108 19.44 9.52 6.83
CA ASN A 108 18.53 8.41 7.05
C ASN A 108 19.10 7.37 8.03
N PHE A 109 20.37 7.49 8.44
CA PHE A 109 20.98 6.69 9.49
C PHE A 109 21.60 7.59 10.58
N GLN A 110 21.31 7.27 11.84
CA GLN A 110 21.82 8.03 12.99
C GLN A 110 22.26 7.10 14.14
N ILE A 111 23.22 7.54 14.92
CA ILE A 111 23.52 7.02 16.26
C ILE A 111 23.11 8.08 17.27
N VAL A 112 22.30 7.71 18.25
CA VAL A 112 21.65 8.63 19.17
C VAL A 112 21.89 8.20 20.62
N SER A 113 22.23 9.17 21.47
CA SER A 113 22.39 8.94 22.91
C SER A 113 21.05 8.59 23.54
N SER A 114 20.97 7.42 24.19
CA SER A 114 19.73 6.98 24.82
C SER A 114 19.33 7.81 26.03
N LYS A 115 20.29 8.49 26.67
CA LYS A 115 20.05 9.26 27.90
C LYS A 115 19.47 10.65 27.65
N ASN A 116 19.88 11.29 26.56
CA ASN A 116 19.57 12.70 26.30
C ASN A 116 19.08 12.97 24.86
N SER A 117 18.88 11.92 24.04
CA SER A 117 18.41 12.01 22.65
C SER A 117 19.33 12.79 21.70
N LYS A 118 20.59 13.04 22.09
CA LYS A 118 21.55 13.75 21.23
C LYS A 118 22.04 12.85 20.12
N VAL A 119 21.98 13.33 18.87
CA VAL A 119 22.63 12.69 17.73
C VAL A 119 24.14 12.72 17.91
N LEU A 120 24.76 11.54 17.99
CA LEU A 120 26.20 11.33 18.15
C LEU A 120 26.90 11.20 16.79
N TYR A 121 26.23 10.58 15.82
CA TYR A 121 26.68 10.39 14.44
C TYR A 121 25.46 10.38 13.51
N GLU A 122 25.62 10.86 12.28
CA GLU A 122 24.60 10.77 11.25
C GLU A 122 25.22 10.65 9.86
N THR A 123 24.54 9.96 8.94
CA THR A 123 24.93 9.90 7.53
C THR A 123 23.70 9.71 6.65
N ALA A 124 23.79 10.22 5.42
CA ALA A 124 22.82 9.97 4.36
C ALA A 124 23.33 8.79 3.51
N LEU A 125 22.62 7.66 3.55
CA LEU A 125 22.88 6.50 2.71
C LEU A 125 22.05 6.63 1.45
N THR A 126 22.71 6.77 0.31
CA THR A 126 22.06 7.00 -0.98
C THR A 126 22.73 6.21 -2.09
N HIS A 127 21.95 5.79 -3.07
CA HIS A 127 22.47 5.23 -4.31
C HIS A 127 22.10 6.12 -5.50
N LYS A 128 22.83 5.98 -6.60
CA LYS A 128 22.50 6.62 -7.87
C LYS A 128 21.73 5.65 -8.72
N THR A 129 20.60 6.08 -9.22
CA THR A 129 19.84 5.34 -10.22
C THR A 129 19.59 6.25 -11.43
N ILE A 130 19.05 5.67 -12.49
CA ILE A 130 18.70 6.37 -13.72
C ILE A 130 17.19 6.34 -13.81
N ASP A 131 16.57 7.51 -13.95
CA ASP A 131 15.14 7.59 -14.20
C ASP A 131 14.81 7.18 -15.65
N GLU A 132 13.52 7.07 -15.97
CA GLU A 132 13.04 6.71 -17.30
C GLU A 132 13.52 7.67 -18.41
N ASN A 133 13.93 8.89 -18.05
CA ASN A 133 14.46 9.92 -18.95
C ASN A 133 15.99 9.85 -19.12
N ASN A 134 16.63 8.78 -18.65
CA ASN A 134 18.09 8.63 -18.61
C ASN A 134 18.81 9.69 -17.77
N SER A 135 18.11 10.33 -16.82
CA SER A 135 18.70 11.29 -15.90
C SER A 135 19.19 10.56 -14.65
N VAL A 136 20.41 10.90 -14.22
CA VAL A 136 20.95 10.36 -12.97
C VAL A 136 20.25 11.03 -11.81
N ILE A 137 19.47 10.25 -11.06
CA ILE A 137 18.84 10.65 -9.82
C ILE A 137 19.55 9.98 -8.63
N VAL A 138 19.43 10.60 -7.47
CA VAL A 138 19.93 10.05 -6.20
C VAL A 138 18.72 9.65 -5.40
N GLU A 139 18.71 8.46 -4.83
CA GLU A 139 17.63 7.95 -3.99
C GLU A 139 18.18 7.45 -2.65
N ASN A 140 17.31 7.38 -1.64
CA ASN A 140 17.69 6.80 -0.35
C ASN A 140 17.92 5.29 -0.48
N SER A 141 19.04 4.81 0.04
CA SER A 141 19.33 3.38 0.11
C SER A 141 18.43 2.65 1.10
N ILE A 142 18.21 1.36 0.84
CA ILE A 142 17.40 0.49 1.71
C ILE A 142 18.31 -0.21 2.71
N VAL A 143 18.18 0.14 4.00
CA VAL A 143 18.93 -0.53 5.07
C VAL A 143 18.23 -1.84 5.49
N ARG A 144 18.87 -2.97 5.20
CA ARG A 144 18.33 -4.31 5.45
C ARG A 144 18.60 -4.82 6.86
N GLN A 145 19.76 -4.49 7.43
CA GLN A 145 20.15 -4.95 8.77
C GLN A 145 21.15 -3.99 9.41
N ILE A 146 21.09 -3.88 10.74
CA ILE A 146 22.06 -3.16 11.58
C ILE A 146 22.50 -4.15 12.67
N LEU A 147 23.81 -4.26 12.92
CA LEU A 147 24.40 -5.01 14.02
C LEU A 147 25.49 -4.17 14.69
N SER A 148 25.84 -4.49 15.93
CA SER A 148 26.99 -3.86 16.61
C SER A 148 27.87 -4.89 17.31
N ASN A 149 29.18 -4.64 17.32
CA ASN A 149 30.15 -5.40 18.11
C ASN A 149 31.41 -4.55 18.35
N ASP A 150 31.93 -4.57 19.58
CA ASP A 150 33.16 -3.86 19.97
C ASP A 150 33.14 -2.36 19.58
N LYS A 151 32.02 -1.66 19.83
CA LYS A 151 31.76 -0.26 19.42
C LYS A 151 31.80 0.04 17.91
N ILE A 152 31.81 -0.99 17.07
CA ILE A 152 31.67 -0.87 15.62
C ILE A 152 30.21 -1.16 15.27
N VAL A 153 29.61 -0.28 14.47
CA VAL A 153 28.28 -0.49 13.91
C VAL A 153 28.43 -0.97 12.47
N TYR A 154 27.79 -2.08 12.17
CA TYR A 154 27.75 -2.69 10.84
C TYR A 154 26.35 -2.54 10.28
N LEU A 155 26.24 -2.16 9.01
CA LEU A 155 24.96 -2.04 8.35
C LEU A 155 25.01 -2.55 6.91
N ILE A 156 23.96 -3.27 6.53
CA ILE A 156 23.72 -3.67 5.13
C ILE A 156 22.78 -2.65 4.52
N TYR A 157 23.19 -2.05 3.41
CA TYR A 157 22.32 -1.22 2.57
C TYR A 157 22.54 -1.56 1.11
N ASP A 158 21.46 -1.79 0.36
CA ASP A 158 21.52 -2.24 -1.04
C ASP A 158 22.48 -3.43 -1.23
N HIS A 159 23.56 -3.28 -2.01
CA HIS A 159 24.64 -4.26 -2.22
C HIS A 159 25.93 -3.96 -1.43
N HIS A 160 25.83 -3.10 -0.40
CA HIS A 160 26.94 -2.65 0.43
C HIS A 160 26.86 -3.17 1.87
N LEU A 161 28.04 -3.37 2.47
CA LEU A 161 28.22 -3.61 3.91
C LEU A 161 29.19 -2.56 4.46
N LEU A 162 28.65 -1.64 5.26
CA LEU A 162 29.39 -0.53 5.85
C LEU A 162 29.70 -0.78 7.33
N ALA A 163 30.94 -0.50 7.71
CA ALA A 163 31.41 -0.57 9.09
C ALA A 163 31.81 0.83 9.59
N ILE A 164 31.23 1.26 10.71
CA ILE A 164 31.44 2.57 11.31
C ILE A 164 32.03 2.39 12.70
N ASP A 165 33.19 3.01 12.94
CA ASP A 165 33.73 3.16 14.30
C ASP A 165 32.93 4.28 14.98
N ALA A 166 32.00 3.91 15.85
CA ALA A 166 31.09 4.87 16.46
C ALA A 166 31.81 5.83 17.43
N ASP A 167 32.88 5.36 18.10
CA ASP A 167 33.71 6.18 18.99
C ASP A 167 34.49 7.24 18.20
N LYS A 168 35.11 6.84 17.08
CA LYS A 168 35.87 7.77 16.23
C LYS A 168 35.00 8.57 15.28
N LYS A 169 33.75 8.15 15.06
CA LYS A 169 32.80 8.73 14.10
C LYS A 169 33.33 8.68 12.67
N GLU A 170 33.99 7.57 12.34
CA GLU A 170 34.65 7.37 11.05
C GLU A 170 34.21 6.05 10.43
N VAL A 171 34.07 6.06 9.10
CA VAL A 171 33.90 4.84 8.33
C VAL A 171 35.21 4.05 8.34
N ILE A 172 35.16 2.79 8.74
CA ILE A 172 36.30 1.87 8.72
C ILE A 172 36.48 1.31 7.32
N PHE A 173 35.40 0.76 6.75
CA PHE A 173 35.33 0.28 5.39
C PHE A 173 33.88 0.28 4.89
N ASP A 174 33.72 0.31 3.57
CA ASP A 174 32.47 0.14 2.85
C ASP A 174 32.71 -0.94 1.79
N TYR A 175 32.21 -2.15 2.05
CA TYR A 175 32.39 -3.31 1.18
C TYR A 175 31.26 -3.37 0.17
N GLU A 176 31.59 -3.33 -1.11
CA GLU A 176 30.65 -3.46 -2.22
C GLU A 176 30.68 -4.89 -2.77
N ASP A 177 29.54 -5.59 -2.78
CA ASP A 177 29.38 -6.84 -3.54
C ASP A 177 28.84 -6.57 -4.94
N LYS A 178 28.77 -7.60 -5.79
CA LYS A 178 28.28 -7.44 -7.17
C LYS A 178 26.76 -7.33 -7.26
N ASP A 179 26.05 -7.70 -6.19
CA ASP A 179 24.59 -7.74 -6.13
C ASP A 179 24.14 -7.65 -4.65
N ASN A 180 22.82 -7.61 -4.42
CA ASN A 180 22.24 -7.43 -3.09
C ASN A 180 22.80 -8.38 -2.04
N ILE A 181 23.07 -7.82 -0.86
CA ILE A 181 23.41 -8.56 0.36
C ILE A 181 22.13 -8.69 1.18
N TRP A 182 21.77 -9.90 1.60
CA TRP A 182 20.49 -10.15 2.26
C TRP A 182 20.56 -10.06 3.78
N LYS A 183 21.49 -10.79 4.39
CA LYS A 183 21.62 -10.88 5.85
C LYS A 183 23.06 -11.19 6.26
N MET A 184 23.48 -10.66 7.40
CA MET A 184 24.78 -10.88 8.01
C MET A 184 24.69 -11.40 9.45
N VAL A 185 25.78 -12.04 9.86
CA VAL A 185 26.08 -12.46 11.23
C VAL A 185 27.54 -12.11 11.57
N ILE A 186 27.81 -11.85 12.85
CA ILE A 186 29.16 -11.59 13.36
C ILE A 186 29.60 -12.80 14.18
N PHE A 187 30.79 -13.31 13.90
CA PHE A 187 31.40 -14.40 14.65
C PHE A 187 32.90 -14.15 14.82
N ASP A 188 33.39 -14.16 16.06
CA ASP A 188 34.79 -13.88 16.39
C ASP A 188 35.33 -12.60 15.73
N ASN A 189 36.21 -12.73 14.74
CA ASN A 189 36.85 -11.63 14.02
C ASN A 189 36.37 -11.48 12.57
N GLN A 190 35.23 -12.09 12.23
CA GLN A 190 34.69 -12.07 10.87
C GLN A 190 33.20 -11.71 10.83
N ILE A 191 32.79 -11.16 9.69
CA ILE A 191 31.39 -10.92 9.32
C ILE A 191 31.08 -11.87 8.17
N ILE A 192 30.00 -12.63 8.30
CA ILE A 192 29.56 -13.59 7.30
C ILE A 192 28.19 -13.17 6.80
N PHE A 193 27.99 -13.14 5.49
CA PHE A 193 26.75 -12.68 4.89
C PHE A 193 26.36 -13.48 3.65
N THR A 194 25.08 -13.39 3.29
CA THR A 194 24.47 -14.08 2.16
C THR A 194 24.10 -13.09 1.05
N THR A 195 24.11 -13.56 -0.20
CA THR A 195 23.87 -12.69 -1.36
C THR A 195 22.87 -13.26 -2.35
N GLN A 196 22.40 -12.38 -3.24
CA GLN A 196 21.54 -12.72 -4.37
C GLN A 196 22.22 -13.66 -5.38
N GLN A 197 23.54 -13.77 -5.37
CA GLN A 197 24.30 -14.61 -6.30
C GLN A 197 24.45 -16.07 -5.85
N GLY A 198 23.65 -16.52 -4.89
CA GLY A 198 23.73 -17.90 -4.41
C GLY A 198 24.95 -18.16 -3.50
N GLN A 199 25.48 -17.12 -2.85
CA GLN A 199 26.78 -17.17 -2.18
C GLN A 199 26.69 -16.86 -0.69
N VAL A 200 27.66 -17.42 0.04
CA VAL A 200 28.00 -17.09 1.42
C VAL A 200 29.43 -16.53 1.42
N ILE A 201 29.60 -15.33 1.96
CA ILE A 201 30.87 -14.61 1.96
C ILE A 201 31.26 -14.28 3.40
N SER A 202 32.55 -14.40 3.71
CA SER A 202 33.10 -13.93 4.97
C SER A 202 34.19 -12.89 4.73
N ILE A 203 34.18 -11.84 5.54
CA ILE A 203 35.19 -10.78 5.55
C ILE A 203 35.73 -10.54 6.95
N ASP A 204 36.95 -10.01 7.08
CA ASP A 204 37.51 -9.55 8.35
C ASP A 204 36.72 -8.35 8.89
N LYS A 205 36.30 -8.43 10.16
CA LYS A 205 35.41 -7.44 10.77
C LYS A 205 36.01 -6.04 10.94
N LYS A 206 37.34 -5.89 10.85
CA LYS A 206 38.06 -4.62 11.06
C LYS A 206 38.65 -4.04 9.78
N ARG A 207 38.90 -4.86 8.76
CA ARG A 207 39.55 -4.45 7.51
C ARG A 207 38.63 -4.55 6.30
N GLY A 208 37.61 -5.39 6.35
CA GLY A 208 36.78 -5.72 5.19
C GLY A 208 37.47 -6.64 4.18
N ASP A 209 38.62 -7.22 4.54
CA ASP A 209 39.36 -8.15 3.69
C ASP A 209 38.62 -9.49 3.56
N LEU A 210 38.56 -10.06 2.36
CA LEU A 210 37.89 -11.34 2.11
C LEU A 210 38.60 -12.50 2.83
N ASN A 211 37.87 -13.26 3.64
CA ASN A 211 38.31 -14.54 4.21
C ASN A 211 38.00 -15.68 3.26
N TYR A 212 36.73 -15.83 2.87
CA TYR A 212 36.26 -16.85 1.93
C TYR A 212 34.99 -16.40 1.18
N ARG A 213 34.73 -17.04 0.04
CA ARG A 213 33.49 -16.92 -0.74
C ARG A 213 33.09 -18.30 -1.24
N THR A 214 31.91 -18.76 -0.85
CA THR A 214 31.38 -20.07 -1.24
C THR A 214 30.09 -19.90 -2.02
N THR A 215 30.05 -20.40 -3.25
CA THR A 215 28.81 -20.55 -4.02
C THR A 215 28.11 -21.82 -3.55
N VAL A 216 27.02 -21.68 -2.80
CA VAL A 216 26.21 -22.82 -2.33
C VAL A 216 25.12 -23.21 -3.31
N VAL A 217 24.75 -22.26 -4.18
CA VAL A 217 23.71 -22.42 -5.19
C VAL A 217 24.17 -21.80 -6.50
N LYS A 218 23.93 -22.53 -7.60
CA LYS A 218 24.27 -22.07 -8.95
C LYS A 218 23.06 -21.43 -9.61
N PRO A 219 23.28 -20.55 -10.61
CA PRO A 219 22.21 -20.05 -11.45
C PRO A 219 21.41 -21.19 -12.10
N LEU A 220 20.13 -20.95 -12.36
CA LEU A 220 19.27 -21.83 -13.14
C LEU A 220 19.17 -21.34 -14.58
N ASP A 221 19.19 -22.27 -15.53
CA ASP A 221 18.91 -22.00 -16.93
C ASP A 221 17.39 -21.94 -17.15
N ILE A 222 16.86 -20.73 -17.31
CA ILE A 222 15.42 -20.45 -17.44
C ILE A 222 15.08 -20.14 -18.89
N GLU A 223 14.01 -20.77 -19.40
CA GLU A 223 13.50 -20.47 -20.73
C GLU A 223 12.80 -19.11 -20.74
N VAL A 224 13.06 -18.30 -21.76
CA VAL A 224 12.52 -16.95 -21.88
C VAL A 224 11.23 -16.97 -22.69
N LYS A 225 10.12 -16.52 -22.09
CA LYS A 225 8.75 -16.66 -22.64
C LYS A 225 8.56 -16.08 -24.06
N TYR A 226 9.35 -15.08 -24.45
CA TYR A 226 9.17 -14.31 -25.69
C TYR A 226 10.24 -14.60 -26.77
N HIS A 227 11.20 -15.49 -26.52
CA HIS A 227 12.23 -15.87 -27.48
C HIS A 227 12.24 -17.39 -27.67
N ASN A 228 11.96 -17.86 -28.89
CA ASN A 228 11.90 -19.29 -29.23
C ASN A 228 13.19 -20.04 -28.81
N ASN A 229 13.12 -20.79 -27.70
CA ASN A 229 14.17 -21.63 -27.14
C ASN A 229 15.44 -20.89 -26.64
N GLU A 230 15.37 -19.59 -26.35
CA GLU A 230 16.48 -18.91 -25.67
C GLU A 230 16.41 -19.15 -24.16
N LYS A 231 17.57 -19.46 -23.57
CA LYS A 231 17.72 -19.67 -22.13
C LYS A 231 18.59 -18.58 -21.54
N GLN A 232 18.22 -18.14 -20.34
CA GLN A 232 18.98 -17.19 -19.56
C GLN A 232 19.37 -17.80 -18.22
N GLU A 233 20.61 -17.57 -17.78
CA GLU A 233 21.03 -17.88 -16.42
C GLU A 233 20.40 -16.88 -15.44
N VAL A 234 19.65 -17.39 -14.47
CA VAL A 234 19.03 -16.61 -13.39
C VAL A 234 19.71 -16.97 -12.07
N ASN A 235 20.33 -15.97 -11.43
CA ASN A 235 20.94 -16.14 -10.11
C ASN A 235 19.88 -16.48 -9.06
N MET A 236 20.17 -17.47 -8.24
CA MET A 236 19.29 -17.97 -7.18
C MET A 236 19.78 -17.49 -5.82
N ASN A 237 18.87 -17.04 -4.97
CA ASN A 237 19.21 -16.37 -3.73
C ASN A 237 19.63 -17.32 -2.60
N VAL A 238 20.45 -16.79 -1.68
CA VAL A 238 20.62 -17.33 -0.32
C VAL A 238 20.04 -16.32 0.66
N TRP A 239 18.88 -16.64 1.23
CA TRP A 239 18.04 -15.67 1.93
C TRP A 239 18.48 -15.38 3.36
N ASP A 240 18.71 -16.44 4.13
CA ASP A 240 18.89 -16.35 5.57
C ASP A 240 20.13 -17.12 6.01
N ILE A 241 20.68 -16.71 7.15
CA ILE A 241 21.89 -17.20 7.78
C ILE A 241 21.72 -17.21 9.30
N LEU A 242 22.11 -18.33 9.93
CA LEU A 242 22.02 -18.51 11.36
C LEU A 242 23.26 -19.25 11.89
N ILE A 243 23.81 -18.77 13.01
CA ILE A 243 24.91 -19.43 13.70
C ILE A 243 24.34 -20.29 14.83
N LEU A 244 24.76 -21.54 14.88
CA LEU A 244 24.51 -22.42 16.02
C LEU A 244 25.83 -23.07 16.44
N LYS A 245 26.34 -22.66 17.59
CA LYS A 245 27.65 -23.07 18.11
C LYS A 245 28.77 -22.68 17.13
N ASP A 246 29.46 -23.66 16.56
CA ASP A 246 30.58 -23.56 15.63
C ASP A 246 30.17 -23.79 14.17
N LYS A 247 28.86 -23.78 13.87
CA LYS A 247 28.33 -24.07 12.54
C LYS A 247 27.45 -22.97 12.02
N LEU A 248 27.48 -22.84 10.69
CA LEU A 248 26.62 -21.95 9.94
C LEU A 248 25.49 -22.72 9.29
N TYR A 249 24.29 -22.14 9.31
CA TYR A 249 23.13 -22.66 8.61
C TYR A 249 22.65 -21.59 7.62
N VAL A 250 22.39 -21.98 6.37
CA VAL A 250 21.89 -21.06 5.34
C VAL A 250 20.78 -21.70 4.51
N THR A 251 19.77 -20.92 4.13
CA THR A 251 18.67 -21.37 3.26
C THR A 251 18.81 -20.79 1.87
N SER A 252 18.59 -21.62 0.85
CA SER A 252 18.56 -21.16 -0.53
C SER A 252 17.17 -21.21 -1.14
N GLU A 253 16.99 -20.45 -2.22
CA GLU A 253 15.76 -20.37 -2.98
C GLU A 253 15.32 -21.71 -3.59
N ILE A 254 16.27 -22.62 -3.85
CA ILE A 254 16.01 -23.96 -4.40
C ILE A 254 15.62 -25.00 -3.33
N ASP A 255 14.91 -24.58 -2.29
CA ASP A 255 14.28 -25.47 -1.30
C ASP A 255 15.29 -26.32 -0.49
N LYS A 256 16.45 -25.72 -0.15
CA LYS A 256 17.53 -26.38 0.59
C LYS A 256 17.97 -25.59 1.83
N LEU A 257 18.33 -26.35 2.87
CA LEU A 257 19.05 -25.89 4.05
C LEU A 257 20.46 -26.50 4.05
N TYR A 258 21.49 -25.65 4.14
CA TYR A 258 22.89 -26.07 4.21
C TYR A 258 23.43 -25.88 5.62
N GLN A 259 24.14 -26.87 6.12
CA GLN A 259 25.02 -26.75 7.27
C GLN A 259 26.46 -26.60 6.76
N MET A 260 27.16 -25.56 7.20
CA MET A 260 28.50 -25.20 6.72
C MET A 260 29.46 -25.00 7.89
N ASP A 261 30.75 -25.20 7.63
CA ASP A 261 31.82 -24.84 8.54
C ASP A 261 31.97 -23.31 8.58
N ILE A 262 32.00 -22.74 9.78
CA ILE A 262 32.03 -21.29 9.95
C ILE A 262 33.39 -20.67 9.63
N GLY A 263 34.48 -21.44 9.72
CA GLY A 263 35.84 -20.95 9.49
C GLY A 263 36.26 -21.01 8.02
N THR A 264 35.85 -22.06 7.31
CA THR A 264 36.22 -22.28 5.90
C THR A 264 35.11 -21.92 4.92
N GLY A 265 33.85 -21.88 5.37
CA GLY A 265 32.70 -21.74 4.49
C GLY A 265 32.41 -23.00 3.68
N GLU A 266 32.98 -24.16 4.00
CA GLU A 266 32.70 -25.41 3.29
C GLU A 266 31.35 -26.00 3.71
N VAL A 267 30.59 -26.53 2.75
CA VAL A 267 29.32 -27.23 3.01
C VAL A 267 29.62 -28.59 3.65
N ILE A 268 29.09 -28.80 4.87
CA ILE A 268 29.22 -30.05 5.62
C ILE A 268 28.09 -31.01 5.25
N LYS A 269 26.85 -30.50 5.21
CA LYS A 269 25.64 -31.26 4.91
C LYS A 269 24.60 -30.35 4.24
N GLU A 270 23.72 -30.97 3.47
CA GLU A 270 22.51 -30.34 2.94
C GLU A 270 21.27 -31.14 3.36
N LEU A 271 20.14 -30.45 3.48
CA LEU A 271 18.81 -31.01 3.73
C LEU A 271 17.83 -30.40 2.72
N GLU A 272 17.10 -31.26 2.03
CA GLU A 272 15.96 -30.87 1.18
C GLU A 272 14.74 -30.58 2.07
N LEU A 273 14.11 -29.43 1.88
CA LEU A 273 12.97 -28.98 2.68
C LEU A 273 11.64 -29.48 2.10
N SER A 274 11.62 -29.82 0.81
CA SER A 274 10.47 -30.33 0.05
C SER A 274 9.23 -29.42 0.12
N VAL A 275 9.40 -28.10 0.16
CA VAL A 275 8.31 -27.10 0.12
C VAL A 275 7.82 -26.89 -1.31
N VAL A 276 8.75 -26.74 -2.27
CA VAL A 276 8.45 -26.45 -3.67
C VAL A 276 9.40 -27.21 -4.60
N SER A 277 8.87 -27.77 -5.68
CA SER A 277 9.72 -28.46 -6.66
C SER A 277 10.50 -27.47 -7.51
N GLN A 278 11.69 -27.88 -7.97
CA GLN A 278 12.52 -27.08 -8.88
C GLN A 278 11.76 -26.73 -10.18
N ASP A 279 10.93 -27.65 -10.71
CA ASP A 279 10.10 -27.38 -11.89
C ASP A 279 9.11 -26.23 -11.65
N LYS A 280 8.51 -26.15 -10.45
CA LYS A 280 7.59 -25.07 -10.08
C LYS A 280 8.35 -23.74 -9.93
N ILE A 281 9.58 -23.76 -9.41
CA ILE A 281 10.47 -22.57 -9.38
C ILE A 281 10.81 -22.12 -10.80
N SER A 282 11.31 -23.02 -11.65
CA SER A 282 11.70 -22.70 -13.03
C SER A 282 10.53 -22.15 -13.84
N LYS A 283 9.36 -22.77 -13.74
CA LYS A 283 8.13 -22.29 -14.39
C LYS A 283 7.82 -20.85 -13.99
N ARG A 284 7.94 -20.52 -12.70
CA ARG A 284 7.71 -19.16 -12.20
C ARG A 284 8.72 -18.15 -12.73
N LEU A 285 9.99 -18.50 -12.73
CA LEU A 285 11.04 -17.64 -13.26
C LEU A 285 10.85 -17.37 -14.76
N THR A 286 10.45 -18.38 -15.54
CA THR A 286 10.09 -18.23 -16.96
C THR A 286 8.92 -17.26 -17.13
N GLU A 287 7.89 -17.38 -16.30
CA GLU A 287 6.70 -16.52 -16.33
C GLU A 287 6.96 -15.07 -15.93
N GLN A 288 8.07 -14.80 -15.22
CA GLN A 288 8.52 -13.47 -14.79
C GLN A 288 9.40 -12.74 -15.82
N SER A 289 9.59 -13.32 -17.01
CA SER A 289 10.29 -12.68 -18.12
C SER A 289 9.63 -11.32 -18.47
N ARG A 290 10.36 -10.20 -18.39
CA ARG A 290 9.86 -8.87 -18.78
C ARG A 290 10.66 -8.25 -19.91
N TYR A 291 9.99 -7.43 -20.73
CA TYR A 291 10.63 -6.61 -21.75
C TYR A 291 11.29 -5.37 -21.11
N ASN A 292 12.58 -5.15 -21.35
CA ASN A 292 13.23 -3.90 -20.95
C ASN A 292 13.30 -2.91 -22.14
N PRO A 293 12.52 -1.81 -22.14
CA PRO A 293 12.54 -0.83 -23.23
C PRO A 293 13.77 0.10 -23.22
N SER A 294 14.56 0.16 -22.14
CA SER A 294 15.59 1.18 -21.97
C SER A 294 16.85 1.02 -22.83
N GLU A 295 17.11 -0.17 -23.39
CA GLU A 295 18.36 -0.46 -24.13
C GLU A 295 18.22 -0.47 -25.67
N GLY A 296 17.02 -0.20 -26.22
CA GLY A 296 16.79 -0.22 -27.67
C GLY A 296 17.07 -1.57 -28.34
N LYS A 297 17.26 -2.62 -27.54
CA LYS A 297 17.32 -4.03 -27.92
C LYS A 297 16.33 -4.78 -27.05
N GLU A 298 15.55 -5.65 -27.68
CA GLU A 298 14.68 -6.63 -27.02
C GLU A 298 15.56 -7.52 -26.13
N THR A 299 15.75 -7.14 -24.88
CA THR A 299 16.47 -7.97 -23.92
C THR A 299 15.48 -8.29 -22.82
N VAL A 300 14.91 -9.48 -22.94
CA VAL A 300 13.99 -10.02 -21.97
C VAL A 300 14.83 -10.66 -20.87
N TYR A 301 14.71 -10.15 -19.64
CA TYR A 301 15.41 -10.72 -18.50
C TYR A 301 14.41 -11.39 -17.55
N ALA A 302 14.63 -12.66 -17.26
CA ALA A 302 14.10 -13.29 -16.06
C ALA A 302 14.93 -12.78 -14.86
N THR A 303 14.29 -12.08 -13.94
CA THR A 303 14.94 -11.57 -12.72
C THR A 303 14.46 -12.40 -11.53
N GLY A 304 15.37 -12.90 -10.71
CA GLY A 304 15.06 -13.67 -9.50
C GLY A 304 14.51 -12.83 -8.34
N VAL A 305 13.94 -11.67 -8.64
CA VAL A 305 13.43 -10.70 -7.68
C VAL A 305 12.17 -10.12 -8.30
N PHE A 306 11.00 -10.33 -7.69
CA PHE A 306 9.86 -9.40 -7.60
C PHE A 306 8.53 -10.13 -7.34
N SER A 307 8.27 -10.41 -6.06
CA SER A 307 6.98 -10.13 -5.41
C SER A 307 7.29 -9.35 -4.12
N LYS A 308 6.35 -8.54 -3.62
CA LYS A 308 6.56 -7.65 -2.44
C LYS A 308 7.06 -8.39 -1.18
N ALA A 309 6.99 -9.73 -1.17
CA ALA A 309 7.33 -10.62 -0.07
C ALA A 309 8.45 -11.65 -0.36
N PHE A 310 9.35 -11.41 -1.31
CA PHE A 310 10.34 -12.40 -1.75
C PHE A 310 11.53 -12.61 -0.78
N ASN A 311 11.26 -12.99 0.48
CA ASN A 311 12.22 -13.71 1.34
C ASN A 311 11.67 -15.13 1.50
N GLY A 312 12.03 -16.02 0.58
CA GLY A 312 11.42 -17.34 0.47
C GLY A 312 11.56 -18.21 1.73
N TYR A 313 12.61 -18.01 2.52
CA TYR A 313 12.86 -18.76 3.75
C TYR A 313 13.44 -17.86 4.84
N LYS A 314 12.92 -17.98 6.07
CA LYS A 314 13.49 -17.36 7.29
C LYS A 314 13.75 -18.42 8.35
N MET A 315 14.87 -18.31 9.04
CA MET A 315 15.29 -19.24 10.09
C MET A 315 15.30 -18.58 11.46
N LYS A 316 14.81 -19.31 12.46
CA LYS A 316 15.03 -18.98 13.87
C LYS A 316 15.13 -20.23 14.74
N MET A 317 15.96 -20.15 15.78
CA MET A 317 15.99 -21.17 16.81
C MET A 317 14.74 -21.02 17.70
N LEU A 318 14.05 -22.14 17.94
CA LEU A 318 12.92 -22.17 18.86
C LEU A 318 13.37 -22.55 20.26
N LYS A 319 14.07 -23.69 20.37
CA LYS A 319 14.54 -24.25 21.65
C LYS A 319 15.54 -25.37 21.40
N ASP A 320 16.59 -25.47 22.21
CA ASP A 320 17.59 -26.53 22.15
C ASP A 320 18.13 -26.77 20.72
N ASN A 321 17.84 -27.95 20.13
CA ASN A 321 18.22 -28.31 18.76
C ASN A 321 17.05 -28.18 17.76
N LEU A 322 15.95 -27.52 18.12
CA LEU A 322 14.78 -27.33 17.26
C LEU A 322 14.82 -25.94 16.59
N MET A 323 14.88 -25.93 15.28
CA MET A 323 14.84 -24.73 14.44
C MET A 323 13.50 -24.65 13.71
N LEU A 324 12.97 -23.44 13.57
CA LEU A 324 11.86 -23.15 12.66
C LEU A 324 12.41 -22.58 11.36
N VAL A 325 11.93 -23.10 10.24
CA VAL A 325 12.06 -22.50 8.92
C VAL A 325 10.67 -22.04 8.48
N GLU A 326 10.50 -20.74 8.29
CA GLU A 326 9.28 -20.11 7.75
C GLU A 326 9.45 -19.97 6.25
N ALA A 327 8.65 -20.67 5.46
CA ALA A 327 8.75 -20.72 4.01
C ALA A 327 7.57 -20.02 3.34
N TYR A 328 7.86 -19.06 2.45
CA TYR A 328 6.90 -18.35 1.59
C TYR A 328 5.72 -17.68 2.33
N LEU A 329 5.92 -17.21 3.56
CA LEU A 329 4.95 -16.36 4.25
C LEU A 329 4.83 -15.03 3.49
N GLY A 330 3.82 -14.90 2.62
CA GLY A 330 3.60 -13.71 1.80
C GLY A 330 3.38 -13.91 0.30
N ASP A 331 3.61 -15.12 -0.21
CA ASP A 331 3.69 -15.38 -1.65
C ASP A 331 2.36 -15.88 -2.26
N GLN A 332 1.23 -15.32 -1.82
CA GLN A 332 -0.12 -15.72 -2.24
C GLN A 332 -0.68 -14.86 -3.37
N ASP A 333 -0.43 -13.55 -3.34
CA ASP A 333 -1.01 -12.60 -4.29
C ASP A 333 -0.01 -12.23 -5.37
N TYR A 334 -0.15 -12.89 -6.53
CA TYR A 334 0.57 -12.53 -7.74
C TYR A 334 -0.41 -11.86 -8.70
N TYR A 335 0.01 -10.76 -9.32
CA TYR A 335 -0.73 -10.15 -10.43
C TYR A 335 -1.11 -11.23 -11.45
N LEU A 336 -2.38 -11.24 -11.86
CA LEU A 336 -2.83 -12.00 -13.02
C LEU A 336 -2.01 -11.53 -14.23
N VAL A 337 -0.93 -12.24 -14.57
CA VAL A 337 -0.40 -12.18 -15.92
C VAL A 337 -1.56 -12.67 -16.78
N SER A 338 -2.09 -11.78 -17.61
CA SER A 338 -3.25 -11.97 -18.50
C SER A 338 -3.27 -13.32 -19.22
N ASP A 339 -2.08 -13.91 -19.44
CA ASP A 339 -1.87 -15.18 -20.10
C ASP A 339 -2.21 -16.44 -19.27
N PHE A 340 -2.57 -16.33 -17.98
CA PHE A 340 -2.78 -17.51 -17.11
C PHE A 340 -4.19 -17.72 -16.56
N GLY A 341 -5.09 -16.76 -16.70
CA GLY A 341 -6.44 -16.87 -16.17
C GLY A 341 -6.49 -17.28 -14.68
N ILE A 342 -7.63 -17.83 -14.28
CA ILE A 342 -8.11 -17.98 -12.88
C ILE A 342 -7.33 -19.06 -12.07
N ASN A 343 -6.27 -19.67 -12.63
CA ASN A 343 -5.63 -20.88 -12.08
C ASN A 343 -4.20 -20.69 -11.53
N ASN A 344 -3.62 -19.49 -11.57
CA ASN A 344 -2.27 -19.26 -11.02
C ASN A 344 -2.32 -19.05 -9.49
N LYS A 345 -2.20 -20.13 -8.71
CA LYS A 345 -2.11 -20.06 -7.25
C LYS A 345 -0.65 -19.96 -6.79
N GLY A 346 -0.38 -19.11 -5.80
CA GLY A 346 0.91 -18.90 -5.12
C GLY A 346 1.68 -20.15 -4.66
N ILE A 347 2.85 -19.99 -4.01
CA ILE A 347 3.44 -21.11 -3.26
C ILE A 347 2.72 -21.14 -1.92
N GLU A 348 2.22 -22.33 -1.54
CA GLU A 348 1.56 -22.53 -0.26
C GLU A 348 2.54 -22.25 0.90
N PRO A 349 2.24 -21.29 1.79
CA PRO A 349 3.12 -20.95 2.89
C PRO A 349 3.22 -22.12 3.86
N THR A 350 4.43 -22.38 4.35
CA THR A 350 4.74 -23.59 5.11
C THR A 350 5.66 -23.29 6.28
N LEU A 351 5.39 -23.90 7.43
CA LEU A 351 6.30 -23.92 8.58
C LEU A 351 7.00 -25.29 8.67
N LEU A 352 8.32 -25.30 8.77
CA LEU A 352 9.10 -26.52 8.96
C LEU A 352 9.82 -26.49 10.30
N LEU A 353 9.71 -27.58 11.05
CA LEU A 353 10.46 -27.81 12.27
C LEU A 353 11.63 -28.73 11.97
N ILE A 354 12.85 -28.24 12.17
CA ILE A 354 14.10 -28.93 11.83
C ILE A 354 14.82 -29.35 13.11
N ASP A 355 15.18 -30.63 13.22
CA ASP A 355 16.13 -31.10 14.23
C ASP A 355 17.55 -30.82 13.75
N THR A 356 18.19 -29.81 14.32
CA THR A 356 19.55 -29.39 13.98
C THR A 356 20.63 -30.38 14.42
N LYS A 357 20.32 -31.33 15.32
CA LYS A 357 21.27 -32.36 15.76
C LYS A 357 21.51 -33.40 14.68
N ASN A 358 20.44 -33.86 14.04
CA ASN A 358 20.50 -34.85 12.96
C ASN A 358 20.45 -34.20 11.57
N LEU A 359 20.01 -32.94 11.50
CA LEU A 359 19.67 -32.19 10.29
C LEU A 359 18.54 -32.86 9.50
N GLU A 360 17.36 -32.94 10.13
CA GLU A 360 16.18 -33.63 9.59
C GLU A 360 14.90 -32.81 9.82
N VAL A 361 13.94 -32.88 8.88
CA VAL A 361 12.61 -32.29 9.04
C VAL A 361 11.79 -33.16 10.01
N LYS A 362 11.37 -32.59 11.14
CA LYS A 362 10.52 -33.25 12.15
C LYS A 362 9.03 -33.10 11.87
N SER A 363 8.62 -31.92 11.43
CA SER A 363 7.23 -31.63 11.09
C SER A 363 7.17 -30.57 10.00
N LYS A 364 6.12 -30.65 9.20
CA LYS A 364 5.79 -29.73 8.11
C LYS A 364 4.33 -29.33 8.27
N ILE A 365 4.08 -28.03 8.40
CA ILE A 365 2.75 -27.46 8.63
C ILE A 365 2.42 -26.58 7.43
N LYS A 366 1.44 -26.99 6.63
CA LYS A 366 0.90 -26.17 5.55
C LYS A 366 -0.13 -25.20 6.09
N LEU A 367 -0.15 -23.98 5.55
CA LEU A 367 -1.05 -22.92 5.98
C LEU A 367 -2.09 -22.63 4.89
N ASP A 368 -3.12 -23.47 4.78
CA ASP A 368 -4.08 -23.48 3.67
C ASP A 368 -4.96 -22.21 3.57
N GLN A 369 -5.03 -21.40 4.63
CA GLN A 369 -5.83 -20.16 4.70
C GLN A 369 -4.97 -18.92 4.96
N TYR A 370 -3.69 -18.95 4.60
CA TYR A 370 -2.80 -17.82 4.85
C TYR A 370 -2.99 -16.70 3.81
N SER A 371 -3.20 -15.45 4.23
CA SER A 371 -3.49 -14.31 3.32
C SER A 371 -2.76 -13.01 3.69
N LEU A 372 -1.61 -13.11 4.36
CA LEU A 372 -0.86 -11.95 4.88
C LEU A 372 0.43 -11.71 4.07
N ASP A 373 0.87 -10.47 3.92
CA ASP A 373 1.99 -10.11 3.05
C ASP A 373 3.36 -10.59 3.57
N CYS A 374 3.63 -10.60 4.88
CA CYS A 374 4.84 -11.26 5.43
C CYS A 374 4.90 -11.33 6.97
N SER A 375 4.09 -12.18 7.59
CA SER A 375 4.01 -12.34 9.05
C SER A 375 5.11 -13.24 9.63
N ASN A 376 5.20 -13.32 10.96
CA ASN A 376 6.09 -14.24 11.67
C ASN A 376 5.31 -15.19 12.60
N THR A 377 6.01 -16.23 13.05
CA THR A 377 5.54 -17.20 14.05
C THR A 377 6.24 -16.95 15.39
N THR A 378 5.60 -17.24 16.52
CA THR A 378 6.27 -17.29 17.83
C THR A 378 6.12 -18.66 18.49
N LEU A 379 7.14 -19.10 19.24
CA LEU A 379 7.05 -20.26 20.14
C LEU A 379 6.49 -19.77 21.48
N SER A 380 5.44 -20.43 21.97
CA SER A 380 4.87 -20.16 23.28
C SER A 380 4.48 -21.46 23.98
N THR A 381 4.04 -21.35 25.23
CA THR A 381 3.30 -22.39 25.92
C THR A 381 1.81 -22.05 25.88
N TYR A 382 0.94 -23.01 25.55
CA TYR A 382 -0.51 -22.89 25.65
C TYR A 382 -1.05 -24.13 26.36
N GLN A 383 -1.83 -23.94 27.44
CA GLN A 383 -2.32 -25.02 28.30
C GLN A 383 -1.21 -25.99 28.77
N GLY A 384 -0.01 -25.46 29.05
CA GLY A 384 1.15 -26.24 29.52
C GLY A 384 1.89 -27.04 28.44
N LYS A 385 1.62 -26.82 27.15
CA LYS A 385 2.35 -27.46 26.03
C LYS A 385 3.01 -26.42 25.13
N ASP A 386 4.19 -26.75 24.61
CA ASP A 386 4.89 -25.94 23.62
C ASP A 386 4.09 -25.94 22.29
N VAL A 387 3.81 -24.75 21.77
CA VAL A 387 3.01 -24.49 20.57
C VAL A 387 3.60 -23.38 19.72
N LEU A 388 3.24 -23.36 18.44
CA LEU A 388 3.50 -22.26 17.52
C LEU A 388 2.24 -21.39 17.40
N ILE A 389 2.40 -20.09 17.52
CA ILE A 389 1.33 -19.11 17.34
C ILE A 389 1.66 -18.26 16.11
N ILE A 390 0.70 -18.14 15.19
CA ILE A 390 0.88 -17.46 13.91
C ILE A 390 -0.38 -16.65 13.52
N PRO A 391 -0.24 -15.36 13.18
CA PRO A 391 -1.25 -14.60 12.44
C PRO A 391 -1.42 -15.25 11.06
N SER A 392 -2.64 -15.68 10.74
CA SER A 392 -2.89 -16.52 9.57
C SER A 392 -3.52 -15.74 8.42
N SER A 393 -4.59 -15.00 8.68
CA SER A 393 -5.31 -14.27 7.63
C SER A 393 -5.98 -13.02 8.17
N VAL A 394 -6.23 -12.09 7.25
CA VAL A 394 -7.19 -11.00 7.44
C VAL A 394 -8.28 -11.14 6.40
N ASN A 395 -9.53 -11.02 6.84
CA ASN A 395 -10.69 -10.97 5.95
C ASN A 395 -11.72 -9.99 6.55
N ARG A 396 -12.18 -9.01 5.77
CA ARG A 396 -13.12 -7.96 6.21
C ARG A 396 -12.68 -7.30 7.54
N GLY A 397 -11.39 -7.01 7.68
CA GLY A 397 -10.82 -6.37 8.89
C GLY A 397 -10.73 -7.28 10.13
N ILE A 398 -11.01 -8.58 10.00
CA ILE A 398 -10.88 -9.58 11.06
C ILE A 398 -9.56 -10.31 10.91
N LEU A 399 -8.71 -10.24 11.94
CA LEU A 399 -7.43 -10.95 12.00
C LEU A 399 -7.62 -12.32 12.65
N ARG A 400 -7.29 -13.39 11.93
CA ARG A 400 -7.24 -14.75 12.48
C ARG A 400 -5.86 -15.08 13.02
N VAL A 401 -5.80 -15.52 14.28
CA VAL A 401 -4.58 -16.07 14.92
C VAL A 401 -4.77 -17.56 15.15
N SER A 402 -3.84 -18.37 14.62
CA SER A 402 -3.86 -19.82 14.73
C SER A 402 -2.78 -20.34 15.66
N VAL A 403 -3.09 -21.41 16.38
CA VAL A 403 -2.17 -22.13 17.28
C VAL A 403 -1.99 -23.55 16.78
N TYR A 404 -0.74 -23.94 16.54
CA TYR A 404 -0.36 -25.28 16.11
C TYR A 404 0.50 -25.97 17.16
N SER A 405 0.32 -27.26 17.39
CA SER A 405 1.31 -28.06 18.11
C SER A 405 2.56 -28.27 17.27
N LEU A 406 3.67 -28.61 17.93
CA LEU A 406 4.94 -28.92 17.27
C LEU A 406 4.90 -30.19 16.38
N ASP A 407 3.86 -31.01 16.46
CA ASP A 407 3.63 -32.12 15.53
C ASP A 407 2.85 -31.68 14.27
N GLY A 408 2.35 -30.43 14.24
CA GLY A 408 1.67 -29.83 13.09
C GLY A 408 0.15 -29.84 13.14
N LYS A 409 -0.45 -30.26 14.26
CA LYS A 409 -1.90 -30.22 14.42
C LYS A 409 -2.39 -28.82 14.82
N LEU A 410 -3.42 -28.31 14.14
CA LEU A 410 -4.13 -27.12 14.57
C LEU A 410 -4.86 -27.37 15.90
N ILE A 411 -4.55 -26.56 16.92
CA ILE A 411 -5.12 -26.66 18.27
C ILE A 411 -6.27 -25.67 18.44
N LEU A 412 -6.09 -24.43 18.00
CA LEU A 412 -7.01 -23.32 18.22
C LEU A 412 -6.90 -22.31 17.08
N GLN A 413 -8.03 -21.66 16.77
CA GLN A 413 -8.07 -20.43 15.99
C GLN A 413 -8.95 -19.44 16.72
N ASN A 414 -8.51 -18.19 16.80
CA ASN A 414 -9.30 -17.09 17.32
C ASN A 414 -9.30 -15.94 16.31
N ASP A 415 -10.44 -15.27 16.24
CA ASP A 415 -10.64 -14.10 15.39
C ASP A 415 -10.61 -12.85 16.26
N LEU A 416 -9.73 -11.92 15.91
CA LEU A 416 -9.54 -10.62 16.55
C LEU A 416 -10.18 -9.56 15.64
N LYS A 417 -11.09 -8.78 16.21
CA LYS A 417 -11.86 -7.75 15.48
C LYS A 417 -11.39 -6.36 15.87
N ASN A 418 -11.80 -5.36 15.08
CA ASN A 418 -11.59 -3.94 15.38
C ASN A 418 -10.11 -3.63 15.65
N LEU A 419 -9.22 -4.05 14.76
CA LEU A 419 -7.78 -3.78 14.89
C LEU A 419 -7.31 -2.62 13.99
N GLY A 420 -8.23 -1.99 13.23
CA GLY A 420 -7.88 -0.98 12.23
C GLY A 420 -7.03 -1.54 11.08
N VAL A 421 -7.22 -2.82 10.75
CA VAL A 421 -6.45 -3.54 9.73
C VAL A 421 -7.18 -3.42 8.40
N GLY A 422 -6.43 -3.14 7.33
CA GLY A 422 -6.96 -3.12 5.96
C GLY A 422 -7.49 -4.48 5.49
N LEU A 423 -8.13 -4.50 4.32
CA LEU A 423 -8.85 -5.67 3.81
C LEU A 423 -7.94 -6.83 3.36
N GLU A 424 -6.74 -6.57 2.82
CA GLU A 424 -5.82 -7.58 2.27
C GLU A 424 -4.33 -7.17 2.41
N ASN A 425 -3.40 -8.12 2.30
CA ASN A 425 -1.95 -7.90 2.20
C ASN A 425 -1.28 -7.10 3.33
N VAL A 426 -1.68 -7.36 4.57
CA VAL A 426 -1.06 -6.72 5.75
C VAL A 426 0.05 -7.59 6.35
N LYS A 427 1.16 -6.96 6.73
CA LYS A 427 2.23 -7.60 7.50
C LYS A 427 1.94 -7.52 9.01
N ILE A 428 1.98 -8.66 9.69
CA ILE A 428 1.67 -8.73 11.13
C ILE A 428 2.76 -9.48 11.86
N ASN A 429 3.36 -8.86 12.87
CA ASN A 429 4.33 -9.50 13.74
C ASN A 429 3.71 -9.85 15.09
N ILE A 430 4.02 -11.04 15.61
CA ILE A 430 3.70 -11.48 16.97
C ILE A 430 4.99 -11.85 17.71
N SER A 431 5.09 -11.44 18.97
CA SER A 431 6.23 -11.75 19.84
C SER A 431 5.75 -12.00 21.28
N ASN A 432 6.55 -12.74 22.05
CA ASN A 432 6.22 -13.00 23.47
C ASN A 432 6.46 -11.73 24.29
N TYR A 433 5.56 -11.45 25.25
CA TYR A 433 5.66 -10.30 26.13
C TYR A 433 5.11 -10.66 27.53
N GLY A 434 6.01 -10.95 28.47
CA GLY A 434 5.62 -11.50 29.77
C GLY A 434 4.86 -12.82 29.63
N ASN A 435 3.65 -12.89 30.15
CA ASN A 435 2.70 -14.01 29.93
C ASN A 435 1.77 -13.79 28.74
N ASP A 436 1.81 -12.60 28.13
CA ASP A 436 0.99 -12.17 27.01
C ASP A 436 1.83 -12.15 25.71
N TYR A 437 1.29 -11.53 24.67
CA TYR A 437 1.94 -11.36 23.37
C TYR A 437 1.86 -9.91 22.92
N LEU A 438 2.89 -9.45 22.23
CA LEU A 438 2.88 -8.19 21.52
C LEU A 438 2.59 -8.46 20.04
N LEU A 439 1.48 -7.90 19.57
CA LEU A 439 0.98 -7.96 18.20
C LEU A 439 1.22 -6.61 17.52
N GLN A 440 1.95 -6.58 16.42
CA GLN A 440 2.34 -5.36 15.71
C GLN A 440 1.90 -5.44 14.25
N ILE A 441 1.06 -4.49 13.83
CA ILE A 441 0.45 -4.45 12.51
C ILE A 441 1.13 -3.37 11.68
N SER A 442 1.75 -3.73 10.56
CA SER A 442 2.42 -2.76 9.68
C SER A 442 1.41 -1.76 9.12
N ASP A 443 1.84 -0.50 8.99
CA ASP A 443 1.05 0.68 8.65
C ASP A 443 -0.15 0.93 9.62
N GLY A 444 -0.14 0.28 10.78
CA GLY A 444 -1.16 0.38 11.82
C GLY A 444 -0.58 0.39 13.23
N SER A 445 -1.45 0.09 14.21
CA SER A 445 -1.12 0.15 15.63
C SER A 445 -0.56 -1.18 16.18
N SER A 446 0.07 -1.09 17.35
CA SER A 446 0.50 -2.24 18.16
C SER A 446 -0.48 -2.54 19.30
N TYR A 447 -0.61 -3.81 19.68
CA TYR A 447 -1.54 -4.32 20.69
C TYR A 447 -0.88 -5.36 21.59
N ILE A 448 -1.26 -5.40 22.87
CA ILE A 448 -0.99 -6.52 23.76
C ILE A 448 -2.14 -7.53 23.61
N LEU A 449 -1.86 -8.69 23.05
CA LEU A 449 -2.77 -9.83 22.98
C LEU A 449 -2.57 -10.72 24.21
N LYS A 450 -3.61 -10.92 25.01
CA LYS A 450 -3.54 -11.72 26.24
C LYS A 450 -3.31 -13.20 25.96
N GLU A 451 -2.86 -13.93 26.99
CA GLU A 451 -2.63 -15.39 26.94
C GLU A 451 -3.84 -16.20 26.42
N ASP A 452 -5.06 -15.69 26.60
CA ASP A 452 -6.30 -16.29 26.09
C ASP A 452 -6.43 -16.25 24.55
N LEU A 453 -5.56 -15.49 23.88
CA LEU A 453 -5.53 -15.24 22.44
C LEU A 453 -6.84 -14.65 21.89
N LYS A 454 -7.61 -13.96 22.74
CA LYS A 454 -8.90 -13.33 22.41
C LYS A 454 -8.98 -11.88 22.86
N THR A 455 -8.39 -11.58 24.01
CA THR A 455 -8.42 -10.25 24.61
C THR A 455 -7.23 -9.45 24.11
N ILE A 456 -7.49 -8.25 23.60
CA ILE A 456 -6.47 -7.32 23.13
C ILE A 456 -6.56 -6.01 23.90
N ASN A 457 -5.41 -5.39 24.17
CA ASN A 457 -5.30 -4.03 24.69
C ASN A 457 -4.44 -3.23 23.72
N SER A 458 -4.85 -2.01 23.38
CA SER A 458 -4.03 -1.11 22.58
C SER A 458 -2.73 -0.82 23.33
N LEU A 459 -1.61 -0.82 22.61
CA LEU A 459 -0.35 -0.37 23.17
C LEU A 459 -0.31 1.16 23.09
N GLY A 460 -0.34 1.82 24.26
CA GLY A 460 -0.51 3.26 24.39
C GLY A 460 -1.91 3.63 24.89
N SER A 461 -2.34 4.86 24.61
CA SER A 461 -3.68 5.36 24.99
C SER A 461 -4.56 5.61 23.77
N SER A 462 -4.31 4.87 22.69
CA SER A 462 -4.96 5.11 21.41
C SER A 462 -6.45 4.77 21.44
N LYS A 463 -7.26 5.73 21.02
CA LYS A 463 -8.66 5.56 20.64
C LYS A 463 -8.72 5.74 19.14
N ILE A 464 -8.97 4.65 18.44
CA ILE A 464 -9.06 4.63 16.99
C ILE A 464 -10.47 5.06 16.59
N VAL A 465 -10.58 5.97 15.63
CA VAL A 465 -11.86 6.45 15.11
C VAL A 465 -12.04 5.97 13.68
N ASN A 466 -13.08 5.16 13.46
CA ASN A 466 -13.40 4.58 12.15
C ASN A 466 -14.72 5.14 11.62
N LYS A 467 -14.78 5.39 10.30
CA LYS A 467 -16.02 5.79 9.62
C LYS A 467 -17.05 4.66 9.68
N ILE A 468 -18.31 5.01 9.93
CA ILE A 468 -19.47 4.13 9.75
C ILE A 468 -20.17 4.52 8.45
N THR A 469 -20.51 5.80 8.28
CA THR A 469 -21.10 6.33 7.04
C THR A 469 -20.98 7.86 6.97
N ASP A 470 -21.05 8.40 5.77
CA ASP A 470 -21.21 9.84 5.54
C ASP A 470 -22.68 10.28 5.72
N LEU A 471 -22.89 11.50 6.19
CA LEU A 471 -24.20 12.12 6.34
C LEU A 471 -24.17 13.54 5.74
N ASP A 472 -25.33 14.09 5.37
CA ASP A 472 -25.44 15.45 4.83
C ASP A 472 -24.75 16.51 5.69
N GLN A 473 -24.96 16.44 7.01
CA GLN A 473 -24.45 17.42 7.98
C GLN A 473 -23.25 16.93 8.79
N GLY A 474 -22.58 15.86 8.37
CA GLY A 474 -21.51 15.29 9.16
C GLY A 474 -21.13 13.88 8.78
N ILE A 475 -20.62 13.13 9.74
CA ILE A 475 -20.13 11.77 9.56
C ILE A 475 -20.47 10.98 10.82
N LEU A 476 -20.95 9.76 10.63
CA LEU A 476 -21.10 8.83 11.73
C LEU A 476 -19.82 8.01 11.87
N VAL A 477 -19.26 7.97 13.08
CA VAL A 477 -18.01 7.28 13.37
C VAL A 477 -18.15 6.40 14.61
N SER A 478 -17.35 5.34 14.65
CA SER A 478 -17.17 4.49 15.83
C SER A 478 -15.84 4.81 16.50
N SER A 479 -15.82 4.81 17.84
CA SER A 479 -14.58 4.90 18.62
C SER A 479 -14.26 3.55 19.21
N ASN A 480 -13.09 3.06 18.85
CA ASN A 480 -12.54 1.78 19.25
C ASN A 480 -11.38 2.00 20.21
N GLN A 481 -11.42 1.29 21.33
CA GLN A 481 -10.37 1.25 22.32
C GLN A 481 -10.18 -0.21 22.74
N ASP A 482 -8.93 -0.70 22.74
CA ASP A 482 -8.62 -2.07 23.16
C ASP A 482 -9.40 -3.14 22.37
N GLY A 483 -9.59 -2.92 21.06
CA GLY A 483 -10.36 -3.83 20.19
C GLY A 483 -11.88 -3.78 20.38
N LYS A 484 -12.37 -2.85 21.21
CA LYS A 484 -13.78 -2.75 21.56
C LYS A 484 -14.31 -1.40 21.12
N ILE A 485 -15.39 -1.42 20.34
CA ILE A 485 -16.11 -0.20 20.03
C ILE A 485 -16.93 0.18 21.25
N ASN A 486 -16.55 1.26 21.92
CA ASN A 486 -17.21 1.70 23.16
C ASN A 486 -18.05 2.97 22.96
N LYS A 487 -17.91 3.64 21.81
CA LYS A 487 -18.71 4.83 21.48
C LYS A 487 -19.06 4.89 20.02
N ILE A 488 -20.19 5.54 19.75
CA ILE A 488 -20.60 5.99 18.42
C ILE A 488 -20.79 7.50 18.51
N LEU A 489 -20.28 8.22 17.51
CA LEU A 489 -20.31 9.68 17.46
C LEU A 489 -20.85 10.13 16.11
N LYS A 490 -21.64 11.18 16.11
CA LYS A 490 -21.90 11.98 14.90
C LYS A 490 -21.03 13.23 14.99
N LEU A 491 -20.06 13.34 14.10
CA LEU A 491 -19.18 14.49 14.00
C LEU A 491 -19.70 15.44 12.91
N GLY A 492 -19.74 16.72 13.19
CA GLY A 492 -20.02 17.76 12.21
C GLY A 492 -18.80 18.08 11.35
N LEU A 493 -18.97 19.04 10.44
CA LEU A 493 -17.95 19.39 9.46
C LEU A 493 -16.94 20.45 9.95
N ASN A 494 -17.02 20.89 11.21
CA ASN A 494 -16.05 21.85 11.77
C ASN A 494 -14.80 21.18 12.38
N GLY A 495 -14.63 19.87 12.21
CA GLY A 495 -13.47 19.11 12.68
C GLY A 495 -13.82 18.08 13.75
N ARG A 496 -12.81 17.37 14.27
CA ARG A 496 -13.01 16.23 15.19
C ARG A 496 -13.69 16.56 16.52
N ASP A 497 -13.62 17.81 16.95
CA ASP A 497 -14.21 18.28 18.21
C ASP A 497 -15.67 18.76 18.05
N ASP A 498 -16.19 18.80 16.81
CA ASP A 498 -17.58 19.19 16.49
C ASP A 498 -18.53 18.00 16.71
N VAL A 499 -18.73 17.60 17.96
CA VAL A 499 -19.57 16.45 18.31
C VAL A 499 -21.05 16.86 18.33
N LEU A 500 -21.81 16.41 17.32
CA LEU A 500 -23.25 16.66 17.19
C LEU A 500 -24.09 15.66 18.02
N MET A 501 -23.61 14.43 18.14
CA MET A 501 -24.23 13.38 18.95
C MET A 501 -23.17 12.41 19.45
N GLN A 502 -23.35 11.88 20.65
CA GLN A 502 -22.48 10.87 21.25
C GLN A 502 -23.32 9.82 21.99
N VAL A 503 -23.03 8.55 21.71
CA VAL A 503 -23.54 7.42 22.47
C VAL A 503 -22.38 6.65 23.04
N ASN A 504 -22.37 6.48 24.36
CA ASN A 504 -21.47 5.55 25.03
C ASN A 504 -22.17 4.20 25.15
N ILE A 505 -21.40 3.13 25.07
CA ILE A 505 -21.92 1.81 25.37
C ILE A 505 -22.43 1.74 26.83
N PRO A 506 -23.59 1.12 27.09
CA PRO A 506 -24.05 0.90 28.46
C PRO A 506 -23.07 0.08 29.30
N ASP A 507 -22.97 0.40 30.60
CA ASP A 507 -21.99 -0.20 31.53
C ASP A 507 -22.00 -1.74 31.53
N GLN A 508 -23.18 -2.34 31.38
CA GLN A 508 -23.36 -3.79 31.36
C GLN A 508 -22.74 -4.49 30.13
N TYR A 509 -22.43 -3.76 29.07
CA TYR A 509 -21.80 -4.28 27.84
C TYR A 509 -20.39 -3.74 27.61
N LEU A 510 -19.83 -2.97 28.55
CA LEU A 510 -18.51 -2.35 28.43
C LEU A 510 -17.40 -3.39 28.13
N ASN A 511 -17.57 -4.62 28.62
CA ASN A 511 -16.62 -5.71 28.40
C ASN A 511 -16.66 -6.28 26.98
N SER A 512 -17.76 -6.15 26.23
CA SER A 512 -17.84 -6.56 24.82
C SER A 512 -17.55 -5.42 23.85
N GLY A 513 -18.12 -4.23 24.11
CA GLY A 513 -18.26 -3.22 23.05
C GLY A 513 -19.49 -3.49 22.16
N PHE A 514 -19.70 -2.60 21.18
CA PHE A 514 -20.58 -2.81 20.05
C PHE A 514 -19.92 -3.82 19.10
N GLU A 515 -20.60 -4.93 18.84
CA GLU A 515 -20.07 -6.07 18.07
C GLU A 515 -20.34 -5.90 16.57
N ALA A 516 -21.52 -5.38 16.23
CA ALA A 516 -21.93 -5.05 14.87
C ALA A 516 -22.71 -3.74 14.90
N ILE A 517 -22.54 -2.90 13.87
CA ILE A 517 -23.19 -1.59 13.76
C ILE A 517 -23.67 -1.41 12.32
N ASN A 518 -24.92 -1.00 12.17
CA ASN A 518 -25.48 -0.62 10.87
C ASN A 518 -26.32 0.65 11.03
N TYR A 519 -26.12 1.59 10.11
CA TYR A 519 -26.95 2.78 10.00
C TYR A 519 -28.03 2.53 8.95
N ASN A 520 -29.29 2.75 9.33
CA ASN A 520 -30.42 2.69 8.43
C ASN A 520 -30.89 4.10 8.08
N GLU A 521 -30.80 4.47 6.80
CA GLU A 521 -31.16 5.79 6.31
C GLU A 521 -32.66 6.06 6.39
N ASP A 522 -33.50 5.07 6.04
CA ASP A 522 -34.97 5.21 6.01
C ASP A 522 -35.56 5.56 7.39
N SER A 523 -35.07 4.91 8.45
CA SER A 523 -35.53 5.15 9.82
C SER A 523 -34.68 6.17 10.58
N ASN A 524 -33.51 6.55 10.06
CA ASN A 524 -32.50 7.36 10.75
C ASN A 524 -32.13 6.77 12.11
N GLU A 525 -31.96 5.45 12.16
CA GLU A 525 -31.59 4.67 13.33
C GLU A 525 -30.26 3.96 13.14
N ILE A 526 -29.57 3.71 14.25
CA ILE A 526 -28.35 2.91 14.30
C ILE A 526 -28.72 1.61 15.03
N LEU A 527 -28.71 0.52 14.27
CA LEU A 527 -28.97 -0.82 14.76
C LEU A 527 -27.65 -1.47 15.19
N THR A 528 -27.60 -2.00 16.41
CA THR A 528 -26.36 -2.55 16.96
C THR A 528 -26.58 -3.85 17.72
N LEU A 529 -25.57 -4.72 17.67
CA LEU A 529 -25.46 -5.95 18.48
C LEU A 529 -24.46 -5.72 19.61
N VAL A 530 -24.81 -6.13 20.84
CA VAL A 530 -23.90 -6.14 22.00
C VAL A 530 -24.01 -7.45 22.77
N ASN A 531 -22.98 -7.75 23.57
CA ASN A 531 -22.90 -8.99 24.34
C ASN A 531 -22.68 -8.71 25.83
N GLU A 532 -23.46 -9.36 26.69
CA GLU A 532 -23.19 -9.41 28.13
C GLU A 532 -22.12 -10.49 28.38
N LYS A 533 -21.05 -10.12 29.08
CA LYS A 533 -19.97 -11.05 29.43
C LYS A 533 -19.84 -11.23 30.94
N ASN A 534 -19.60 -12.46 31.38
CA ASN A 534 -19.34 -12.76 32.78
C ASN A 534 -17.93 -12.33 33.22
N SER A 535 -17.58 -12.58 34.48
CA SER A 535 -16.26 -12.26 35.04
C SER A 535 -15.10 -13.06 34.42
N LEU A 536 -15.39 -14.12 33.65
CA LEU A 536 -14.42 -14.93 32.91
C LEU A 536 -14.32 -14.50 31.43
N ASN A 537 -14.94 -13.37 31.06
CA ASN A 537 -15.01 -12.85 29.69
C ASN A 537 -15.77 -13.76 28.70
N GLU A 538 -16.58 -14.68 29.21
CA GLU A 538 -17.45 -15.52 28.40
C GLU A 538 -18.78 -14.80 28.16
N VAL A 539 -19.28 -14.87 26.94
CA VAL A 539 -20.59 -14.29 26.61
C VAL A 539 -21.69 -15.11 27.31
N ILE A 540 -22.63 -14.43 27.95
CA ILE A 540 -23.75 -15.04 28.67
C ILE A 540 -25.11 -14.63 28.11
N ALA A 541 -25.18 -13.52 27.37
CA ALA A 541 -26.36 -13.06 26.65
C ALA A 541 -25.96 -12.13 25.50
N SER A 542 -26.84 -12.02 24.51
CA SER A 542 -26.72 -11.06 23.42
C SER A 542 -27.93 -10.14 23.43
N HIS A 543 -27.73 -8.88 23.06
CA HIS A 543 -28.76 -7.87 23.07
C HIS A 543 -28.71 -7.05 21.78
N ILE A 544 -29.89 -6.61 21.35
CA ILE A 544 -30.05 -5.66 20.25
C ILE A 544 -30.34 -4.29 20.87
N LEU A 545 -29.54 -3.30 20.46
CA LEU A 545 -29.74 -1.90 20.80
C LEU A 545 -30.09 -1.13 19.53
N ILE A 546 -31.17 -0.36 19.59
CA ILE A 546 -31.56 0.58 18.53
C ILE A 546 -31.37 1.99 19.08
N ILE A 547 -30.63 2.81 18.34
CA ILE A 547 -30.23 4.16 18.73
C ILE A 547 -30.79 5.14 17.71
N ASN A 548 -31.40 6.23 18.16
CA ASN A 548 -31.78 7.32 17.27
C ASN A 548 -30.53 8.08 16.81
N ALA A 549 -30.29 8.16 15.49
CA ALA A 549 -29.08 8.80 14.97
C ALA A 549 -29.08 10.35 15.08
N GLY A 550 -30.25 10.95 15.35
CA GLY A 550 -30.42 12.38 15.51
C GLY A 550 -29.95 12.90 16.87
N ASP A 551 -30.34 12.24 17.95
CA ASP A 551 -30.05 12.68 19.33
C ASP A 551 -29.21 11.68 20.15
N GLY A 552 -28.99 10.46 19.64
CA GLY A 552 -28.21 9.41 20.30
C GLY A 552 -28.96 8.65 21.39
N ASN A 553 -30.27 8.87 21.55
CA ASN A 553 -31.04 8.15 22.55
C ASN A 553 -31.18 6.67 22.17
N ILE A 554 -30.87 5.78 23.12
CA ILE A 554 -31.16 4.34 22.99
C ILE A 554 -32.68 4.18 23.13
N VAL A 555 -33.35 3.92 22.00
CA VAL A 555 -34.81 3.73 21.95
C VAL A 555 -35.20 2.29 22.26
N CYS A 556 -34.26 1.34 22.14
CA CYS A 556 -34.47 -0.07 22.44
C CYS A 556 -33.19 -0.71 23.03
N ASP A 557 -33.33 -1.49 24.11
CA ASP A 557 -32.36 -2.47 24.60
C ASP A 557 -33.13 -3.76 24.89
N LYS A 558 -32.88 -4.81 24.09
CA LYS A 558 -33.62 -6.07 24.21
C LYS A 558 -32.68 -7.26 24.13
N LYS A 559 -32.77 -8.11 25.15
CA LYS A 559 -32.11 -9.42 25.19
C LYS A 559 -32.65 -10.31 24.09
N VAL A 560 -31.75 -10.90 23.32
CA VAL A 560 -32.09 -11.92 22.33
C VAL A 560 -32.35 -13.25 23.04
N LEU A 561 -33.54 -13.80 22.83
CA LEU A 561 -33.97 -15.05 23.44
C LEU A 561 -33.74 -16.20 22.46
N ILE A 562 -32.82 -17.10 22.82
CA ILE A 562 -32.47 -18.27 22.02
C ILE A 562 -33.23 -19.47 22.56
N ASN A 563 -34.22 -19.95 21.81
CA ASN A 563 -34.97 -21.16 22.13
C ASN A 563 -34.27 -22.37 21.50
N ASN A 564 -33.70 -23.29 22.28
CA ASN A 564 -33.22 -24.68 22.00
C ASN A 564 -32.76 -25.11 20.56
N GLY A 565 -32.50 -24.20 19.62
CA GLY A 565 -32.30 -24.48 18.20
C GLY A 565 -30.92 -24.15 17.66
N LEU A 566 -30.10 -23.41 18.42
CA LEU A 566 -28.66 -23.33 18.16
C LEU A 566 -27.99 -24.56 18.78
N ASP A 567 -26.99 -25.08 18.08
CA ASP A 567 -26.14 -26.21 18.51
C ASP A 567 -25.83 -26.07 20.02
N GLU A 568 -26.01 -27.12 20.83
CA GLU A 568 -26.07 -27.08 22.31
C GLU A 568 -24.89 -26.37 23.02
N LYS A 569 -23.85 -25.99 22.26
CA LYS A 569 -22.66 -25.27 22.70
C LYS A 569 -22.81 -23.75 22.85
N ASN A 570 -23.66 -23.05 22.08
CA ASN A 570 -23.75 -21.58 22.12
C ASN A 570 -25.14 -21.09 22.53
N LYS A 571 -25.25 -20.47 23.72
CA LYS A 571 -26.51 -19.91 24.27
C LYS A 571 -26.74 -18.43 23.93
N TYR A 572 -25.92 -17.86 23.05
CA TYR A 572 -25.86 -16.44 22.70
C TYR A 572 -25.48 -16.27 21.22
N LEU A 573 -25.70 -15.08 20.66
CA LEU A 573 -25.35 -14.73 19.28
C LEU A 573 -24.02 -13.95 19.23
N THR A 574 -23.23 -14.23 18.21
CA THR A 574 -22.08 -13.41 17.82
C THR A 574 -22.17 -13.24 16.33
N GLY A 575 -22.13 -12.01 15.83
CA GLY A 575 -22.15 -11.74 14.40
C GLY A 575 -21.25 -10.58 14.02
N ASN A 576 -21.03 -10.42 12.73
CA ASN A 576 -20.24 -9.32 12.16
C ASN A 576 -21.15 -8.29 11.51
N GLU A 577 -22.26 -8.73 10.94
CA GLU A 577 -23.23 -7.91 10.24
C GLU A 577 -24.56 -7.95 10.98
N ILE A 578 -25.23 -6.80 11.00
CA ILE A 578 -26.58 -6.66 11.53
C ILE A 578 -27.36 -5.74 10.61
N SER A 579 -28.59 -6.10 10.28
CA SER A 579 -29.44 -5.26 9.43
C SER A 579 -30.92 -5.50 9.73
N TYR A 580 -31.76 -4.56 9.33
CA TYR A 580 -33.19 -4.83 9.25
C TYR A 580 -33.48 -5.80 8.11
N PHE A 581 -34.44 -6.69 8.37
CA PHE A 581 -34.94 -7.69 7.44
C PHE A 581 -36.44 -7.54 7.25
N SER A 582 -37.03 -8.33 6.37
CA SER A 582 -38.44 -8.20 6.01
C SER A 582 -39.37 -8.72 7.09
N ASP A 583 -40.55 -8.09 7.21
CA ASP A 583 -41.65 -8.48 8.12
C ASP A 583 -42.17 -9.88 7.78
N LEU A 584 -41.67 -10.92 8.45
CA LEU A 584 -41.98 -12.32 8.14
C LEU A 584 -43.31 -12.74 8.78
N ASN A 585 -43.56 -12.28 10.00
CA ASN A 585 -44.75 -12.65 10.78
C ASN A 585 -45.98 -11.73 10.50
N ASN A 586 -45.79 -10.65 9.74
CA ASN A 586 -46.78 -9.61 9.41
C ASN A 586 -47.35 -8.88 10.64
N ASP A 587 -46.54 -8.68 11.67
CA ASP A 587 -46.92 -7.93 12.89
C ASP A 587 -46.69 -6.42 12.76
N GLY A 588 -46.18 -5.96 11.62
CA GLY A 588 -45.87 -4.57 11.31
C GLY A 588 -44.46 -4.13 11.72
N LYS A 589 -43.62 -5.05 12.22
CA LYS A 589 -42.23 -4.78 12.58
C LYS A 589 -41.30 -5.62 11.71
N LYS A 590 -40.24 -4.96 11.20
CA LYS A 590 -39.15 -5.62 10.49
C LYS A 590 -38.37 -6.55 11.42
N GLU A 591 -38.08 -7.76 10.96
CA GLU A 591 -37.15 -8.70 11.56
C GLU A 591 -35.74 -8.11 11.53
N ILE A 592 -34.83 -8.77 12.24
CA ILE A 592 -33.43 -8.38 12.30
C ILE A 592 -32.62 -9.59 11.86
N LEU A 593 -31.74 -9.37 10.88
CA LEU A 593 -30.80 -10.38 10.41
C LEU A 593 -29.45 -10.10 11.05
N ILE A 594 -28.89 -11.09 11.74
CA ILE A 594 -27.53 -11.06 12.27
C ILE A 594 -26.75 -12.16 11.57
N ASP A 595 -25.84 -11.78 10.66
CA ASP A 595 -25.24 -12.68 9.68
C ASP A 595 -26.33 -13.50 8.94
N ASP A 596 -26.52 -14.77 9.32
CA ASP A 596 -27.55 -15.68 8.78
C ASP A 596 -28.71 -15.94 9.77
N CYS A 597 -28.69 -15.37 10.97
CA CYS A 597 -29.67 -15.65 12.02
C CYS A 597 -30.84 -14.65 11.97
N ILE A 598 -32.06 -15.17 11.79
CA ILE A 598 -33.30 -14.38 11.80
C ILE A 598 -33.81 -14.21 13.23
N ILE A 599 -33.90 -12.95 13.66
CA ILE A 599 -34.45 -12.52 14.94
C ILE A 599 -35.76 -11.79 14.74
N ASP A 600 -36.79 -12.20 15.48
CA ASP A 600 -38.09 -11.53 15.42
C ASP A 600 -38.02 -10.10 15.97
N GLY A 601 -38.41 -9.10 15.18
CA GLY A 601 -38.31 -7.68 15.55
C GLY A 601 -39.27 -7.25 16.67
N GLY A 602 -40.36 -7.99 16.89
CA GLY A 602 -41.34 -7.71 17.94
C GLY A 602 -40.96 -8.24 19.32
N THR A 603 -40.48 -9.49 19.36
CA THR A 603 -40.21 -10.28 20.57
C THR A 603 -38.74 -10.49 20.85
N TYR A 604 -37.85 -10.21 19.88
CA TYR A 604 -36.39 -10.40 19.96
C TYR A 604 -36.01 -11.85 20.28
N THR A 605 -36.74 -12.79 19.70
CA THR A 605 -36.46 -14.23 19.83
C THR A 605 -35.81 -14.74 18.56
N PHE A 606 -34.77 -15.58 18.69
CA PHE A 606 -34.21 -16.31 17.54
C PHE A 606 -35.27 -17.26 16.98
N LYS A 607 -35.38 -17.30 15.64
CA LYS A 607 -36.41 -18.07 14.95
C LYS A 607 -35.86 -19.11 14.01
N ALA A 608 -34.95 -18.73 13.13
CA ALA A 608 -34.44 -19.60 12.08
C ALA A 608 -33.09 -19.09 11.55
N HIS A 609 -32.38 -19.96 10.83
CA HIS A 609 -31.30 -19.56 9.94
C HIS A 609 -31.87 -19.21 8.56
N TYR A 610 -31.37 -18.14 7.96
CA TYR A 610 -31.67 -17.74 6.60
C TYR A 610 -30.69 -18.44 5.65
N GLU A 611 -31.17 -19.47 4.97
CA GLU A 611 -30.39 -20.22 3.99
C GLU A 611 -30.99 -20.06 2.58
N GLN A 612 -30.17 -19.63 1.63
CA GLN A 612 -30.54 -19.53 0.21
C GLN A 612 -30.23 -20.83 -0.55
N LEU A 613 -30.82 -21.94 -0.10
CA LEU A 613 -30.63 -23.27 -0.69
C LEU A 613 -31.75 -23.65 -1.66
N VAL A 614 -31.38 -24.24 -2.80
CA VAL A 614 -32.29 -24.79 -3.81
C VAL A 614 -31.86 -26.20 -4.18
N GLU A 615 -32.80 -27.02 -4.69
CA GLU A 615 -32.54 -28.44 -5.02
C GLU A 615 -31.60 -28.64 -6.24
N ASP A 616 -31.43 -27.62 -7.08
CA ASP A 616 -30.67 -27.75 -8.33
C ASP A 616 -29.18 -27.46 -8.11
N ASN A 617 -28.29 -28.31 -8.66
CA ASN A 617 -26.83 -28.17 -8.60
C ASN A 617 -26.25 -27.04 -9.49
N GLY A 618 -27.04 -25.98 -9.75
CA GLY A 618 -26.64 -24.81 -10.53
C GLY A 618 -25.97 -23.73 -9.67
N THR A 619 -25.45 -22.69 -10.32
CA THR A 619 -25.07 -21.47 -9.60
C THR A 619 -26.34 -20.72 -9.22
N VAL A 620 -26.47 -20.41 -7.93
CA VAL A 620 -27.62 -19.69 -7.37
C VAL A 620 -27.30 -18.20 -7.38
N ILE A 621 -28.20 -17.41 -7.95
CA ILE A 621 -28.12 -15.94 -7.94
C ILE A 621 -29.32 -15.35 -7.19
N ASP A 622 -29.06 -14.28 -6.46
CA ASP A 622 -30.07 -13.42 -5.85
C ASP A 622 -30.77 -12.61 -6.95
N ALA A 623 -32.09 -12.72 -7.04
CA ALA A 623 -32.90 -12.06 -8.07
C ALA A 623 -33.69 -10.85 -7.55
N GLY A 624 -33.59 -10.55 -6.25
CA GLY A 624 -34.46 -9.59 -5.57
C GLY A 624 -35.87 -10.14 -5.35
N ASP A 625 -36.77 -9.29 -4.87
CA ASP A 625 -38.14 -9.67 -4.47
C ASP A 625 -39.11 -9.63 -5.67
N LEU A 626 -39.21 -10.72 -6.44
CA LEU A 626 -40.02 -10.79 -7.65
C LEU A 626 -41.51 -10.97 -7.33
N ASN A 627 -41.82 -11.66 -6.24
CA ASN A 627 -43.18 -11.98 -5.82
C ASN A 627 -43.79 -10.94 -4.85
N ASN A 628 -43.00 -9.96 -4.39
CA ASN A 628 -43.34 -8.90 -3.44
C ASN A 628 -43.72 -9.43 -2.04
N ASP A 629 -43.07 -10.49 -1.58
CA ASP A 629 -43.27 -11.05 -0.23
C ASP A 629 -42.28 -10.51 0.82
N GLY A 630 -41.35 -9.65 0.38
CA GLY A 630 -40.27 -9.04 1.14
C GLY A 630 -38.97 -9.83 1.11
N ILE A 631 -38.94 -11.06 0.60
CA ILE A 631 -37.74 -11.90 0.61
C ILE A 631 -37.17 -11.95 -0.81
N SER A 632 -35.85 -11.93 -0.90
CA SER A 632 -35.21 -12.13 -2.19
C SER A 632 -35.49 -13.54 -2.74
N ASP A 633 -36.01 -13.58 -3.96
CA ASP A 633 -36.18 -14.76 -4.80
C ASP A 633 -34.85 -15.16 -5.45
N LEU A 634 -34.77 -16.40 -5.93
CA LEU A 634 -33.52 -16.94 -6.48
C LEU A 634 -33.69 -17.39 -7.92
N VAL A 635 -32.60 -17.36 -8.69
CA VAL A 635 -32.51 -18.09 -9.96
C VAL A 635 -31.40 -19.12 -9.85
N SER A 636 -31.72 -20.38 -10.15
CA SER A 636 -30.71 -21.43 -10.30
C SER A 636 -30.33 -21.54 -11.76
N VAL A 637 -29.04 -21.34 -12.06
CA VAL A 637 -28.47 -21.40 -13.41
C VAL A 637 -27.75 -22.73 -13.58
N GLY A 638 -28.43 -23.69 -14.22
CA GLY A 638 -27.90 -25.02 -14.53
C GLY A 638 -27.16 -25.06 -15.86
N GLU A 639 -26.65 -26.25 -16.24
CA GLU A 639 -25.87 -26.39 -17.48
C GLU A 639 -26.69 -26.09 -18.75
N THR A 640 -27.96 -26.49 -18.80
CA THR A 640 -28.82 -26.40 -20.01
C THR A 640 -30.09 -25.58 -19.82
N GLU A 641 -30.42 -25.24 -18.58
CA GLU A 641 -31.57 -24.41 -18.26
C GLU A 641 -31.34 -23.63 -16.97
N MET A 642 -31.99 -22.47 -16.89
CA MET A 642 -32.12 -21.69 -15.66
C MET A 642 -33.59 -21.67 -15.23
N ARG A 643 -33.80 -21.51 -13.93
CA ARG A 643 -35.13 -21.54 -13.34
C ARG A 643 -35.26 -20.59 -12.15
N VAL A 644 -36.40 -19.90 -12.09
CA VAL A 644 -36.76 -19.05 -10.95
C VAL A 644 -37.29 -19.92 -9.80
N TYR A 645 -36.87 -19.60 -8.60
CA TYR A 645 -37.36 -20.13 -7.34
C TYR A 645 -37.96 -18.98 -6.55
N TYR A 646 -39.27 -19.03 -6.37
CA TYR A 646 -39.94 -18.06 -5.53
C TYR A 646 -39.71 -18.42 -4.08
N SER A 647 -39.23 -17.47 -3.30
CA SER A 647 -39.33 -17.45 -1.87
C SER A 647 -40.79 -17.66 -1.46
N ASN A 648 -40.94 -18.33 -0.33
CA ASN A 648 -42.21 -18.57 0.31
C ASN A 648 -41.97 -18.62 1.80
N LYS A 649 -42.49 -17.60 2.50
CA LYS A 649 -42.46 -17.54 3.95
C LYS A 649 -43.65 -18.27 4.56
N ASN A 650 -43.36 -19.16 5.51
CA ASN A 650 -44.36 -19.76 6.39
C ASN A 650 -43.98 -19.45 7.84
N GLY A 651 -44.43 -18.30 8.34
CA GLY A 651 -43.85 -17.72 9.55
C GLY A 651 -42.41 -17.31 9.28
N TYR A 652 -41.46 -17.80 10.07
CA TYR A 652 -40.02 -17.51 9.92
C TYR A 652 -39.27 -18.53 9.08
N GLU A 653 -39.91 -19.64 8.70
CA GLU A 653 -39.31 -20.58 7.75
C GLU A 653 -39.42 -20.01 6.35
N ILE A 654 -38.26 -19.79 5.73
CA ILE A 654 -38.14 -19.35 4.35
C ILE A 654 -37.79 -20.58 3.53
N THR A 655 -38.63 -20.86 2.54
CA THR A 655 -38.44 -21.96 1.61
C THR A 655 -38.47 -21.44 0.19
N TYR A 656 -37.72 -22.09 -0.70
CA TYR A 656 -37.66 -21.70 -2.10
C TYR A 656 -38.44 -22.70 -2.96
N GLN A 657 -39.58 -22.26 -3.49
CA GLN A 657 -40.45 -23.06 -4.33
C GLN A 657 -40.05 -22.97 -5.79
N LYS A 658 -39.83 -24.14 -6.39
CA LYS A 658 -39.50 -24.30 -7.80
C LYS A 658 -40.65 -23.78 -8.68
N SER A 659 -40.38 -22.76 -9.49
CA SER A 659 -41.37 -22.24 -10.44
C SER A 659 -41.38 -23.01 -11.78
N ASN A 660 -42.41 -22.71 -12.59
CA ASN A 660 -42.48 -23.16 -13.99
C ASN A 660 -41.77 -22.20 -14.96
N LEU A 661 -41.21 -21.08 -14.48
CA LEU A 661 -40.43 -20.16 -15.31
C LEU A 661 -39.06 -20.77 -15.57
N VAL A 662 -38.86 -21.18 -16.83
CA VAL A 662 -37.64 -21.84 -17.28
C VAL A 662 -37.18 -21.20 -18.59
N LYS A 663 -35.89 -20.94 -18.68
CA LYS A 663 -35.23 -20.58 -19.94
C LYS A 663 -34.18 -21.63 -20.25
N LYS A 664 -34.25 -22.19 -21.46
CA LYS A 664 -33.31 -23.20 -21.95
C LYS A 664 -32.23 -22.56 -22.82
N TYR A 665 -31.04 -23.12 -22.76
CA TYR A 665 -29.88 -22.70 -23.55
C TYR A 665 -28.95 -23.88 -23.81
N ASP A 666 -27.98 -23.67 -24.71
CA ASP A 666 -26.97 -24.69 -25.03
C ASP A 666 -25.99 -24.87 -23.85
N LYS A 667 -25.68 -26.12 -23.50
CA LYS A 667 -24.67 -26.47 -22.49
C LYS A 667 -23.30 -25.86 -22.79
N ASN A 668 -22.97 -25.70 -24.07
CA ASN A 668 -21.68 -25.18 -24.51
C ASN A 668 -21.49 -23.68 -24.17
N LEU A 669 -22.52 -22.99 -23.68
CA LEU A 669 -22.45 -21.59 -23.23
C LEU A 669 -21.91 -21.45 -21.79
N LEU A 670 -21.80 -22.56 -21.04
CA LEU A 670 -21.23 -22.62 -19.69
C LEU A 670 -21.84 -21.59 -18.70
N ASN A 671 -23.12 -21.25 -18.88
CA ASN A 671 -23.78 -20.21 -18.09
C ASN A 671 -23.83 -20.52 -16.59
N ASN A 672 -23.85 -21.79 -16.21
CA ASN A 672 -23.76 -22.20 -14.80
C ASN A 672 -22.42 -21.82 -14.14
N GLN A 673 -21.37 -21.58 -14.91
CA GLN A 673 -20.05 -21.19 -14.38
C GLN A 673 -19.78 -19.70 -14.57
N GLN A 674 -20.47 -19.05 -15.51
CA GLN A 674 -20.12 -17.72 -16.02
C GLN A 674 -21.18 -16.64 -15.76
N VAL A 675 -22.35 -17.00 -15.19
CA VAL A 675 -23.38 -16.01 -14.84
C VAL A 675 -22.86 -14.97 -13.84
N LYS A 676 -23.25 -13.71 -14.04
CA LYS A 676 -22.94 -12.59 -13.15
C LYS A 676 -24.17 -11.72 -12.90
N VAL A 677 -24.32 -11.23 -11.68
CA VAL A 677 -25.36 -10.24 -11.33
C VAL A 677 -24.84 -8.85 -11.72
N ILE A 678 -25.67 -8.04 -12.38
CA ILE A 678 -25.36 -6.64 -12.72
C ILE A 678 -26.12 -5.63 -11.85
N GLY A 679 -27.02 -6.11 -10.98
CA GLY A 679 -27.67 -5.33 -9.92
C GLY A 679 -29.08 -4.82 -10.26
N ASP A 680 -29.65 -4.09 -9.30
CA ASP A 680 -30.97 -3.44 -9.37
C ASP A 680 -30.86 -2.07 -10.04
N LEU A 681 -30.70 -2.06 -11.37
CA LEU A 681 -30.43 -0.83 -12.12
C LEU A 681 -31.59 0.18 -12.06
N ASP A 682 -32.83 -0.24 -11.78
CA ASP A 682 -33.99 0.67 -11.75
C ASP A 682 -34.54 0.94 -10.36
N HIS A 683 -33.78 0.58 -9.31
CA HIS A 683 -34.07 0.86 -7.90
C HIS A 683 -35.44 0.34 -7.44
N LYS A 684 -35.83 -0.86 -7.92
CA LYS A 684 -37.12 -1.50 -7.59
C LYS A 684 -36.98 -2.79 -6.79
N GLY A 685 -35.77 -3.10 -6.32
CA GLY A 685 -35.44 -4.30 -5.58
C GLY A 685 -35.39 -5.56 -6.46
N ILE A 686 -35.10 -5.44 -7.76
CA ILE A 686 -34.99 -6.60 -8.67
C ILE A 686 -33.61 -6.61 -9.34
N ASN A 687 -32.81 -7.63 -9.02
CA ASN A 687 -31.46 -7.78 -9.52
C ASN A 687 -31.44 -8.39 -10.94
N LEU A 688 -30.93 -7.64 -11.92
CA LEU A 688 -30.66 -8.16 -13.25
C LEU A 688 -29.37 -9.00 -13.24
N PHE A 689 -29.28 -9.96 -14.17
CA PHE A 689 -28.09 -10.79 -14.35
C PHE A 689 -27.80 -11.06 -15.83
N VAL A 690 -26.54 -11.38 -16.13
CA VAL A 690 -26.06 -11.58 -17.49
C VAL A 690 -25.61 -13.01 -17.74
N ILE A 691 -25.91 -13.51 -18.94
CA ILE A 691 -25.51 -14.85 -19.41
C ILE A 691 -24.94 -14.80 -20.83
N ASN A 692 -24.21 -15.84 -21.22
CA ASN A 692 -23.69 -16.03 -22.57
C ASN A 692 -24.79 -16.50 -23.53
N ALA A 693 -24.70 -16.01 -24.77
CA ALA A 693 -25.49 -16.43 -25.92
C ALA A 693 -24.62 -16.41 -27.19
N ARG A 694 -25.14 -16.92 -28.31
CA ARG A 694 -24.48 -16.84 -29.64
C ARG A 694 -25.41 -16.26 -30.68
N ASN A 695 -24.89 -15.35 -31.51
CA ASN A 695 -25.65 -14.72 -32.58
C ASN A 695 -25.74 -15.65 -33.82
N LYS A 696 -26.41 -15.19 -34.88
CA LYS A 696 -26.62 -15.97 -36.11
C LYS A 696 -25.31 -16.35 -36.84
N ASN A 697 -24.24 -15.59 -36.58
CA ASN A 697 -22.92 -15.83 -37.16
C ASN A 697 -22.06 -16.76 -36.29
N GLY A 698 -22.56 -17.17 -35.12
CA GLY A 698 -21.85 -18.02 -34.17
C GLY A 698 -20.97 -17.26 -33.18
N CYS A 699 -20.87 -15.94 -33.26
CA CYS A 699 -20.13 -15.13 -32.29
C CYS A 699 -20.86 -15.12 -30.94
N GLN A 700 -20.10 -15.21 -29.85
CA GLN A 700 -20.64 -15.09 -28.49
C GLN A 700 -21.04 -13.65 -28.21
N TYR A 701 -22.11 -13.43 -27.43
CA TYR A 701 -22.52 -12.14 -26.87
C TYR A 701 -23.19 -12.36 -25.51
N TYR A 702 -23.57 -11.28 -24.81
CA TYR A 702 -24.20 -11.38 -23.50
C TYR A 702 -25.67 -10.94 -23.53
N GLN A 703 -26.51 -11.61 -22.74
CA GLN A 703 -27.92 -11.23 -22.54
C GLN A 703 -28.12 -10.80 -21.10
N ALA A 704 -28.60 -9.57 -20.89
CA ALA A 704 -29.15 -9.15 -19.61
C ALA A 704 -30.56 -9.72 -19.48
N ILE A 705 -30.78 -10.49 -18.42
CA ILE A 705 -32.01 -11.23 -18.17
C ILE A 705 -32.79 -10.53 -17.08
N ASP A 706 -34.08 -10.32 -17.36
CA ASP A 706 -35.06 -9.94 -16.34
C ASP A 706 -35.50 -11.22 -15.60
N PRO A 707 -35.17 -11.37 -14.31
CA PRO A 707 -35.53 -12.56 -13.54
C PRO A 707 -37.05 -12.77 -13.44
N LYS A 708 -37.86 -11.71 -13.53
CA LYS A 708 -39.33 -11.78 -13.35
C LYS A 708 -40.02 -12.70 -14.35
N ASN A 709 -39.43 -12.86 -15.54
CA ASN A 709 -39.99 -13.66 -16.63
C ASN A 709 -38.93 -14.44 -17.41
N LEU A 710 -37.64 -14.36 -17.02
CA LEU A 710 -36.48 -14.90 -17.72
C LEU A 710 -36.35 -14.45 -19.19
N SER A 711 -36.99 -13.33 -19.53
CA SER A 711 -36.87 -12.70 -20.84
C SER A 711 -35.57 -11.91 -20.92
N VAL A 712 -35.12 -11.69 -22.15
CA VAL A 712 -33.98 -10.82 -22.40
C VAL A 712 -34.48 -9.39 -22.29
N ARG A 713 -33.92 -8.62 -21.35
CA ARG A 713 -34.20 -7.19 -21.22
C ARG A 713 -33.48 -6.41 -22.31
N PHE A 714 -32.19 -6.72 -22.51
CA PHE A 714 -31.37 -6.21 -23.60
C PHE A 714 -30.18 -7.13 -23.86
N ASN A 715 -29.57 -6.95 -25.04
CA ASN A 715 -28.34 -7.63 -25.43
C ASN A 715 -27.15 -6.69 -25.21
N LEU A 716 -26.04 -7.23 -24.74
CA LEU A 716 -24.75 -6.55 -24.70
C LEU A 716 -23.85 -7.23 -25.73
N MET A 717 -23.13 -6.42 -26.51
CA MET A 717 -22.20 -6.90 -27.53
C MET A 717 -22.87 -7.76 -28.62
N GLU A 718 -24.03 -7.35 -29.15
CA GLU A 718 -24.85 -8.16 -30.09
C GLU A 718 -24.08 -8.65 -31.34
N ASP A 719 -23.12 -7.84 -31.82
CA ASP A 719 -22.25 -8.19 -32.94
C ASP A 719 -21.21 -9.27 -32.57
N GLY A 720 -20.84 -9.34 -31.29
CA GLY A 720 -20.08 -10.38 -30.64
C GLY A 720 -18.96 -9.86 -29.73
N VAL A 721 -18.42 -10.76 -28.91
CA VAL A 721 -17.30 -10.51 -27.97
C VAL A 721 -15.93 -10.63 -28.63
N PHE A 722 -14.91 -10.08 -27.95
CA PHE A 722 -13.51 -10.16 -28.36
C PHE A 722 -12.77 -11.30 -27.62
N ASP A 723 -11.62 -11.73 -28.15
CA ASP A 723 -10.85 -12.86 -27.60
C ASP A 723 -9.92 -12.49 -26.41
N TRP A 724 -9.87 -11.22 -25.98
CA TRP A 724 -9.09 -10.74 -24.82
C TRP A 724 -9.63 -9.41 -24.27
N GLY A 725 -9.42 -9.13 -22.98
CA GLY A 725 -9.38 -7.76 -22.42
C GLY A 725 -10.70 -7.02 -22.12
N GLU A 726 -11.87 -7.60 -22.36
CA GLU A 726 -13.16 -6.94 -22.11
C GLU A 726 -13.64 -7.07 -20.65
N SER A 727 -14.22 -5.99 -20.11
CA SER A 727 -14.86 -6.00 -18.78
C SER A 727 -16.01 -4.99 -18.70
N PHE A 728 -16.89 -5.19 -17.73
CA PHE A 728 -17.92 -4.24 -17.35
C PHE A 728 -17.60 -3.61 -16.00
N THR A 729 -17.99 -2.37 -15.79
CA THR A 729 -17.94 -1.71 -14.48
C THR A 729 -19.33 -1.20 -14.13
N LEU A 730 -19.79 -1.52 -12.91
CA LEU A 730 -21.07 -1.08 -12.36
C LEU A 730 -20.85 0.24 -11.62
N THR A 731 -21.25 1.36 -12.23
CA THR A 731 -20.92 2.69 -11.69
C THR A 731 -21.96 3.24 -10.72
N GLY A 732 -23.20 2.74 -10.77
CA GLY A 732 -24.33 3.33 -10.03
C GLY A 732 -24.68 4.76 -10.48
N ILE A 733 -24.22 5.15 -11.67
CA ILE A 733 -24.45 6.47 -12.25
C ILE A 733 -25.45 6.33 -13.40
N ASP A 734 -26.50 7.14 -13.34
CA ASP A 734 -27.42 7.40 -14.45
C ASP A 734 -26.83 8.52 -15.32
N TYR A 735 -26.15 8.16 -16.42
CA TYR A 735 -25.43 9.14 -17.26
C TYR A 735 -26.39 9.93 -18.16
N ASN A 736 -27.57 9.36 -18.48
CA ASN A 736 -28.53 9.96 -19.39
C ASN A 736 -29.76 10.59 -18.67
N HIS A 737 -29.81 10.50 -17.35
CA HIS A 737 -30.82 11.05 -16.45
C HIS A 737 -32.23 10.46 -16.68
N ASP A 738 -32.32 9.17 -16.99
CA ASP A 738 -33.59 8.48 -17.23
C ASP A 738 -34.14 7.69 -16.04
N GLY A 739 -33.45 7.74 -14.91
CA GLY A 739 -33.77 7.11 -13.63
C GLY A 739 -33.31 5.66 -13.52
N ILE A 740 -32.46 5.19 -14.43
CA ILE A 740 -31.89 3.84 -14.43
C ILE A 740 -30.37 3.95 -14.48
N ASP A 741 -29.69 3.20 -13.62
CA ASP A 741 -28.23 3.16 -13.57
C ASP A 741 -27.66 2.53 -14.85
N ASP A 742 -26.61 3.14 -15.38
CA ASP A 742 -25.99 2.75 -16.64
C ASP A 742 -24.70 1.96 -16.42
N LEU A 743 -24.27 1.26 -17.48
CA LEU A 743 -23.12 0.35 -17.46
C LEU A 743 -21.94 0.96 -18.22
N LEU A 744 -20.73 0.79 -17.68
CA LEU A 744 -19.50 1.08 -18.41
C LEU A 744 -18.93 -0.21 -18.99
N PHE A 745 -18.68 -0.24 -20.30
CA PHE A 745 -18.01 -1.34 -20.96
C PHE A 745 -16.60 -0.95 -21.38
N ASN A 746 -15.62 -1.68 -20.86
CA ASN A 746 -14.20 -1.51 -21.16
C ASN A 746 -13.85 -2.40 -22.35
N THR A 747 -13.46 -1.79 -23.47
CA THR A 747 -13.02 -2.53 -24.64
C THR A 747 -11.52 -2.84 -24.57
N PRO A 748 -11.04 -3.82 -25.35
CA PRO A 748 -9.62 -4.20 -25.36
C PRO A 748 -8.69 -3.12 -25.93
N GLU A 749 -9.24 -2.11 -26.63
CA GLU A 749 -8.49 -1.08 -27.36
C GLU A 749 -8.40 0.26 -26.62
N ASN A 750 -8.49 0.26 -25.29
CA ASN A 750 -8.54 1.49 -24.49
C ASN A 750 -9.66 2.46 -24.94
N LYS A 751 -10.77 1.91 -25.44
CA LYS A 751 -12.03 2.64 -25.64
C LYS A 751 -12.99 2.17 -24.56
N GLN A 752 -13.87 3.05 -24.13
CA GLN A 752 -14.96 2.67 -23.25
C GLN A 752 -16.28 3.12 -23.83
N LYS A 753 -17.32 2.36 -23.51
CA LYS A 753 -18.68 2.64 -23.97
C LYS A 753 -19.56 2.80 -22.76
N ILE A 754 -20.27 3.93 -22.70
CA ILE A 754 -21.36 4.09 -21.75
C ILE A 754 -22.60 3.48 -22.39
N ILE A 755 -23.12 2.44 -21.77
CA ILE A 755 -24.24 1.65 -22.27
C ILE A 755 -25.43 1.88 -21.34
N SER A 756 -26.60 2.15 -21.93
CA SER A 756 -27.80 2.38 -21.14
C SER A 756 -28.22 1.12 -20.40
N GLY A 757 -28.42 1.23 -19.09
CA GLY A 757 -28.94 0.12 -18.27
C GLY A 757 -30.40 -0.21 -18.55
N LYS A 758 -31.12 0.67 -19.27
CA LYS A 758 -32.52 0.48 -19.64
C LYS A 758 -32.72 -0.54 -20.74
N ASP A 759 -31.93 -0.42 -21.81
CA ASP A 759 -32.14 -1.13 -23.07
C ASP A 759 -30.85 -1.56 -23.79
N GLY A 760 -29.68 -1.36 -23.18
CA GLY A 760 -28.39 -1.78 -23.73
C GLY A 760 -27.90 -0.90 -24.89
N THR A 761 -28.53 0.24 -25.16
CA THR A 761 -28.11 1.15 -26.24
C THR A 761 -26.85 1.93 -25.87
N LEU A 762 -26.03 2.25 -26.87
CA LEU A 762 -24.85 3.10 -26.67
C LEU A 762 -25.28 4.54 -26.41
N ILE A 763 -24.89 5.09 -25.25
CA ILE A 763 -25.07 6.51 -24.91
C ILE A 763 -23.95 7.33 -25.55
N THR A 764 -22.70 6.96 -25.28
CA THR A 764 -21.53 7.63 -25.85
C THR A 764 -20.29 6.74 -25.77
N ASP A 765 -19.32 7.00 -26.64
CA ASP A 765 -17.97 6.43 -26.57
C ASP A 765 -17.02 7.39 -25.85
N ILE A 766 -16.16 6.82 -25.01
CA ILE A 766 -15.07 7.51 -24.32
C ILE A 766 -13.76 7.02 -24.92
N LYS A 767 -13.01 7.96 -25.52
CA LYS A 767 -11.68 7.68 -26.05
C LYS A 767 -10.65 7.95 -24.96
N ARG A 768 -9.91 6.92 -24.52
CA ARG A 768 -8.87 7.09 -23.49
C ARG A 768 -7.51 7.48 -24.06
N GLU A 769 -7.27 7.36 -25.37
CA GLU A 769 -5.94 7.62 -25.95
C GLU A 769 -5.96 8.51 -27.21
N SER A 770 -4.86 9.21 -27.52
CA SER A 770 -4.75 10.04 -28.75
C SER A 770 -4.69 9.20 -30.02
N ASP A 771 -3.91 8.14 -29.98
CA ASP A 771 -3.56 7.32 -31.13
C ASP A 771 -4.43 6.06 -31.14
N GLU A 772 -4.87 5.64 -32.32
CA GLU A 772 -5.49 4.33 -32.49
C GLU A 772 -4.37 3.30 -32.66
N TYR A 773 -3.83 2.82 -31.54
CA TYR A 773 -2.93 1.67 -31.57
C TYR A 773 -3.78 0.39 -31.63
N GLY A 774 -3.84 -0.21 -32.82
CA GLY A 774 -4.54 -1.47 -33.05
C GLY A 774 -5.32 -1.47 -34.36
N GLN A 775 -5.44 -2.63 -35.02
CA GLN A 775 -6.54 -2.82 -35.95
C GLN A 775 -7.82 -2.96 -35.12
N GLU A 776 -8.91 -2.31 -35.54
CA GLU A 776 -10.22 -2.57 -34.93
C GLU A 776 -10.47 -4.07 -34.91
N SER A 777 -10.45 -4.63 -33.71
CA SER A 777 -10.73 -6.03 -33.48
C SER A 777 -12.16 -6.25 -33.95
N THR A 778 -12.36 -7.29 -34.76
CA THR A 778 -13.71 -7.66 -35.17
C THR A 778 -14.17 -8.83 -34.31
N PRO A 779 -15.43 -8.86 -33.88
CA PRO A 779 -15.97 -9.99 -33.15
C PRO A 779 -15.72 -11.30 -33.89
N ALA A 780 -15.18 -12.29 -33.18
CA ALA A 780 -14.77 -13.56 -33.77
C ALA A 780 -15.67 -14.71 -33.30
N VAL A 781 -15.76 -15.75 -34.14
CA VAL A 781 -16.36 -17.02 -33.74
C VAL A 781 -15.33 -17.80 -32.93
N LEU A 782 -15.50 -17.80 -31.61
CA LEU A 782 -14.59 -18.45 -30.68
C LEU A 782 -15.09 -19.84 -30.28
N GLU A 783 -14.17 -20.82 -30.23
CA GLU A 783 -14.46 -22.17 -29.75
C GLU A 783 -14.69 -22.19 -28.23
N ASN A 784 -13.91 -21.41 -27.48
CA ASN A 784 -14.04 -21.25 -26.04
C ASN A 784 -15.03 -20.12 -25.68
N ILE A 785 -15.67 -20.24 -24.52
CA ILE A 785 -16.51 -19.18 -23.96
C ILE A 785 -15.61 -18.18 -23.24
N ILE A 786 -15.76 -16.90 -23.58
CA ILE A 786 -15.14 -15.79 -22.88
C ILE A 786 -15.91 -15.52 -21.58
N PRO A 787 -15.27 -15.54 -20.40
CA PRO A 787 -15.92 -15.21 -19.13
C PRO A 787 -16.47 -13.79 -19.08
N ILE A 788 -17.62 -13.63 -18.43
CA ILE A 788 -18.15 -12.30 -18.11
C ILE A 788 -17.29 -11.72 -16.98
N ASN A 789 -16.58 -10.63 -17.26
CA ASN A 789 -15.76 -9.94 -16.28
C ASN A 789 -16.46 -8.65 -15.80
N ILE A 790 -16.67 -8.53 -14.48
CA ILE A 790 -17.08 -7.28 -13.84
C ILE A 790 -15.88 -6.82 -13.01
N ASP A 791 -15.38 -5.63 -13.32
CA ASP A 791 -14.17 -5.06 -12.74
C ASP A 791 -14.53 -3.80 -11.95
N ASP A 792 -14.62 -3.98 -10.63
CA ASP A 792 -14.91 -2.91 -9.66
C ASP A 792 -13.70 -1.96 -9.47
N ASN A 793 -12.50 -2.38 -9.87
CA ASN A 793 -11.26 -1.61 -9.79
C ASN A 793 -10.76 -1.13 -11.17
N GLY A 794 -11.59 -1.26 -12.20
CA GLY A 794 -11.25 -0.93 -13.58
C GLY A 794 -11.05 0.57 -13.81
N GLN A 795 -10.69 0.94 -15.05
CA GLN A 795 -10.63 2.36 -15.43
C GLN A 795 -12.04 2.98 -15.35
N ILE A 796 -12.36 3.72 -14.30
CA ILE A 796 -13.72 4.27 -14.13
C ILE A 796 -13.86 5.69 -14.67
N ILE A 797 -15.12 6.11 -14.80
CA ILE A 797 -15.51 7.51 -14.95
C ILE A 797 -15.92 7.99 -13.55
N TYR A 798 -15.29 9.07 -13.10
CA TYR A 798 -15.45 9.60 -11.74
C TYR A 798 -16.53 10.68 -11.73
N GLN A 799 -17.40 10.70 -10.73
CA GLN A 799 -18.28 11.84 -10.49
C GLN A 799 -17.49 12.97 -9.81
N LEU A 800 -17.55 14.17 -10.37
CA LEU A 800 -16.84 15.37 -9.92
C LEU A 800 -17.84 16.45 -9.46
N GLU A 801 -17.37 17.44 -8.70
CA GLU A 801 -18.20 18.59 -8.29
C GLU A 801 -18.56 19.49 -9.45
N ASP A 802 -19.80 20.04 -9.41
CA ASP A 802 -20.35 21.04 -10.32
C ASP A 802 -19.39 22.24 -10.49
N ILE A 803 -18.78 22.36 -11.66
CA ILE A 803 -17.89 23.49 -12.01
C ILE A 803 -18.53 24.49 -12.98
N ASN A 804 -19.68 24.17 -13.57
CA ASN A 804 -20.40 25.03 -14.52
C ASN A 804 -21.67 25.68 -13.94
N ASP A 805 -22.01 25.35 -12.68
CA ASP A 805 -23.14 25.84 -11.89
C ASP A 805 -24.53 25.47 -12.46
N ASP A 806 -24.67 24.31 -13.11
CA ASP A 806 -25.94 23.83 -13.67
C ASP A 806 -26.74 22.87 -12.76
N ASN A 807 -26.22 22.61 -11.55
CA ASN A 807 -26.70 21.69 -10.51
C ASN A 807 -26.59 20.21 -10.87
N VAL A 808 -25.79 19.85 -11.89
CA VAL A 808 -25.46 18.47 -12.22
C VAL A 808 -23.94 18.30 -12.07
N ARG A 809 -23.55 17.29 -11.30
CA ARG A 809 -22.13 16.95 -11.12
C ARG A 809 -21.48 16.50 -12.43
N GLU A 810 -20.28 16.98 -12.71
CA GLU A 810 -19.50 16.59 -13.89
C GLU A 810 -18.94 15.17 -13.79
N LEU A 811 -18.38 14.72 -14.91
CA LEU A 811 -17.77 13.42 -15.06
C LEU A 811 -16.31 13.57 -15.49
N GLY A 812 -15.41 12.97 -14.73
CA GLY A 812 -13.96 12.98 -14.97
C GLY A 812 -13.45 11.64 -15.45
N TYR A 813 -12.50 11.64 -16.38
CA TYR A 813 -11.78 10.42 -16.76
C TYR A 813 -10.35 10.71 -17.21
N ILE A 814 -9.45 9.75 -16.99
CA ILE A 814 -8.06 9.82 -17.44
C ILE A 814 -7.95 9.58 -18.94
N TYR A 815 -7.18 10.42 -19.61
CA TYR A 815 -6.88 10.40 -21.04
C TYR A 815 -5.37 10.46 -21.27
N PHE A 816 -4.84 9.58 -22.13
CA PHE A 816 -3.43 9.47 -22.50
C PHE A 816 -3.19 10.09 -23.90
N ASP A 817 -2.40 11.15 -23.96
CA ASP A 817 -2.02 11.88 -25.17
C ASP A 817 -0.57 11.63 -25.57
N TYR A 818 -0.34 10.54 -26.31
CA TYR A 818 1.00 10.13 -26.74
C TYR A 818 1.62 11.05 -27.81
N SER A 819 0.87 12.03 -28.33
CA SER A 819 1.42 13.01 -29.28
C SER A 819 2.42 13.99 -28.65
N GLN A 820 2.50 14.03 -27.31
CA GLN A 820 3.36 14.95 -26.56
C GLN A 820 4.41 14.20 -25.75
N ASN A 821 5.71 14.41 -26.05
CA ASN A 821 6.82 13.63 -25.50
C ASN A 821 7.03 13.71 -23.96
N ASN A 822 6.47 14.70 -23.25
CA ASN A 822 6.87 14.98 -21.86
C ASN A 822 5.73 14.93 -20.82
N ASN A 823 4.44 14.95 -21.23
CA ASN A 823 3.33 14.76 -20.28
C ASN A 823 2.05 14.32 -21.01
N TYR A 824 1.80 13.01 -21.06
CA TYR A 824 0.67 12.44 -21.81
C TYR A 824 -0.57 12.21 -20.96
N ILE A 825 -0.50 12.27 -19.63
CA ILE A 825 -1.65 11.95 -18.77
C ILE A 825 -2.50 13.22 -18.53
N LYS A 826 -3.79 13.14 -18.85
CA LYS A 826 -4.75 14.25 -18.73
C LYS A 826 -6.02 13.80 -18.02
N LEU A 827 -6.67 14.73 -17.31
CA LEU A 827 -8.04 14.56 -16.84
C LEU A 827 -8.97 15.27 -17.81
N ARG A 828 -9.83 14.53 -18.50
CA ARG A 828 -10.93 15.10 -19.28
C ARG A 828 -12.17 15.18 -18.41
N ILE A 829 -12.83 16.32 -18.45
CA ILE A 829 -14.05 16.61 -17.70
C ILE A 829 -15.17 16.82 -18.70
N LEU A 830 -16.21 16.00 -18.59
CA LEU A 830 -17.45 16.11 -19.33
C LEU A 830 -18.51 16.78 -18.47
N ASP A 831 -19.36 17.55 -19.13
CA ASP A 831 -20.61 18.04 -18.56
C ASP A 831 -21.49 16.85 -18.19
N GLY A 832 -21.84 16.70 -16.91
CA GLY A 832 -22.68 15.59 -16.45
C GLY A 832 -24.07 15.60 -17.08
N LYS A 833 -24.53 16.76 -17.57
CA LYS A 833 -25.84 16.92 -18.19
C LYS A 833 -25.86 16.61 -19.69
N SER A 834 -24.84 17.04 -20.43
CA SER A 834 -24.79 16.89 -21.90
C SER A 834 -23.75 15.91 -22.41
N LEU A 835 -22.88 15.40 -21.53
CA LEU A 835 -21.73 14.54 -21.81
C LEU A 835 -20.70 15.16 -22.77
N LYS A 836 -20.78 16.47 -23.00
CA LYS A 836 -19.82 17.20 -23.82
C LYS A 836 -18.59 17.57 -23.00
N GLU A 837 -17.43 17.56 -23.65
CA GLU A 837 -16.19 18.02 -23.02
C GLU A 837 -16.32 19.47 -22.57
N LEU A 838 -16.17 19.69 -21.26
CA LEU A 838 -16.09 21.01 -20.65
C LEU A 838 -14.64 21.48 -20.56
N LYS A 839 -13.74 20.57 -20.18
CA LYS A 839 -12.37 20.92 -19.83
C LYS A 839 -11.41 19.74 -19.98
N VAL A 840 -10.16 20.04 -20.28
CA VAL A 840 -9.05 19.07 -20.25
C VAL A 840 -7.93 19.63 -19.40
N CYS A 841 -7.58 18.94 -18.32
CA CYS A 841 -6.53 19.32 -17.40
C CYS A 841 -5.28 18.47 -17.64
N ASN A 842 -4.11 19.09 -17.74
CA ASN A 842 -2.84 18.33 -17.78
C ASN A 842 -2.46 17.97 -16.34
N LEU A 843 -2.24 16.69 -16.09
CA LEU A 843 -1.85 16.20 -14.78
C LEU A 843 -0.31 16.15 -14.74
N ASP A 844 0.29 17.06 -13.99
CA ASP A 844 1.75 17.17 -13.89
C ASP A 844 2.32 16.10 -12.93
N ASN A 845 3.55 15.65 -13.17
CA ASN A 845 4.33 14.77 -12.29
C ASN A 845 3.72 13.38 -11.97
N LEU A 846 2.93 12.82 -12.89
CA LEU A 846 2.45 11.44 -12.77
C LEU A 846 3.34 10.47 -13.55
N LYS A 847 3.68 9.33 -12.93
CA LYS A 847 4.33 8.18 -13.58
C LYS A 847 3.27 7.15 -14.00
N TYR A 848 3.60 6.32 -15.00
CA TYR A 848 2.70 5.28 -15.49
C TYR A 848 2.52 4.18 -14.43
N SER A 849 1.36 4.19 -13.78
CA SER A 849 0.89 3.12 -12.88
C SER A 849 -0.64 3.15 -12.90
N ASP A 850 -1.31 2.11 -12.40
CA ASP A 850 -2.77 2.05 -12.34
C ASP A 850 -3.32 3.25 -11.51
N LEU A 851 -3.72 4.32 -12.21
CA LEU A 851 -4.11 5.59 -11.60
C LEU A 851 -5.48 5.48 -10.97
N ILE A 852 -5.51 5.25 -9.66
CA ILE A 852 -6.72 5.38 -8.85
C ILE A 852 -6.92 6.85 -8.49
N ILE A 853 -8.12 7.38 -8.74
CA ILE A 853 -8.50 8.75 -8.37
C ILE A 853 -9.59 8.70 -7.31
N VAL A 854 -9.44 9.53 -6.28
CA VAL A 854 -10.44 9.77 -5.25
C VAL A 854 -10.91 11.22 -5.34
N PRO A 855 -12.13 11.49 -5.83
CA PRO A 855 -12.72 12.82 -5.81
C PRO A 855 -12.90 13.34 -4.38
N VAL A 856 -12.65 14.64 -4.17
CA VAL A 856 -12.88 15.28 -2.87
C VAL A 856 -14.27 15.90 -2.85
N LEU A 857 -15.21 15.27 -2.15
CA LEU A 857 -16.59 15.78 -2.04
C LEU A 857 -16.61 17.20 -1.46
N GLY A 858 -17.31 18.12 -2.12
CA GLY A 858 -17.45 19.53 -1.74
C GLY A 858 -16.31 20.46 -2.15
N GLN A 859 -15.31 19.99 -2.91
CA GLN A 859 -14.24 20.81 -3.49
C GLN A 859 -13.90 20.36 -4.91
N SER A 860 -13.42 21.30 -5.74
CA SER A 860 -12.95 20.99 -7.09
C SER A 860 -11.54 20.38 -7.11
N LYS A 861 -11.32 19.36 -6.26
CA LYS A 861 -10.05 18.67 -6.10
C LYS A 861 -10.21 17.16 -6.25
N ILE A 862 -9.14 16.53 -6.72
CA ILE A 862 -9.01 15.07 -6.78
C ILE A 862 -7.70 14.66 -6.09
N ILE A 863 -7.71 13.48 -5.47
CA ILE A 863 -6.52 12.81 -4.96
C ILE A 863 -6.16 11.70 -5.95
N ILE A 864 -4.93 11.68 -6.43
CA ILE A 864 -4.43 10.75 -7.44
C ILE A 864 -3.41 9.86 -6.76
N LYS A 865 -3.65 8.55 -6.76
CA LYS A 865 -2.74 7.60 -6.12
C LYS A 865 -1.39 7.59 -6.83
N GLY A 866 -0.31 7.68 -6.05
CA GLY A 866 1.07 7.67 -6.55
C GLY A 866 1.94 6.67 -5.77
N ASP A 867 3.16 6.44 -6.26
CA ASP A 867 4.08 5.46 -5.67
C ASP A 867 4.53 5.84 -4.25
N ASP A 868 4.95 7.10 -4.05
CA ASP A 868 5.47 7.60 -2.77
C ASP A 868 4.46 8.46 -2.00
N ASN A 869 3.72 9.31 -2.71
CA ASN A 869 2.69 10.19 -2.15
C ASN A 869 1.53 10.33 -3.14
N ASN A 870 0.31 10.35 -2.60
CA ASN A 870 -0.90 10.65 -3.34
C ASN A 870 -0.96 12.14 -3.67
N GLN A 871 -1.13 12.47 -4.94
CA GLN A 871 -1.09 13.84 -5.46
C GLN A 871 -2.48 14.48 -5.43
N ILE A 872 -2.59 15.69 -4.90
CA ILE A 872 -3.84 16.45 -4.82
C ILE A 872 -3.84 17.52 -5.89
N TYR A 873 -4.79 17.42 -6.82
CA TYR A 873 -4.90 18.30 -7.98
C TYR A 873 -6.21 19.09 -7.93
N ASP A 874 -6.12 20.40 -8.07
CA ASP A 874 -7.28 21.29 -8.24
C ASP A 874 -7.58 21.42 -9.73
N TYR A 875 -8.65 20.76 -10.17
CA TYR A 875 -9.03 20.70 -11.57
C TYR A 875 -9.77 21.96 -12.06
N LYS A 876 -10.29 22.78 -11.14
CA LYS A 876 -10.86 24.09 -11.50
C LYS A 876 -9.76 25.09 -11.82
N ASN A 877 -8.68 25.08 -11.04
CA ASN A 877 -7.54 26.00 -11.20
C ASN A 877 -6.36 25.43 -12.02
N GLU A 878 -6.39 24.15 -12.38
CA GLU A 878 -5.36 23.45 -13.19
C GLU A 878 -3.96 23.45 -12.55
N VAL A 879 -3.94 23.21 -11.23
CA VAL A 879 -2.72 23.23 -10.45
C VAL A 879 -2.62 21.99 -9.56
N LEU A 880 -1.42 21.40 -9.54
CA LEU A 880 -1.02 20.48 -8.50
C LEU A 880 -0.86 21.29 -7.20
N VAL A 881 -1.53 20.87 -6.13
CA VAL A 881 -1.65 21.64 -4.87
C VAL A 881 -0.71 21.07 -3.81
N ALA A 882 -0.89 19.78 -3.51
CA ALA A 882 -0.15 19.09 -2.46
C ALA A 882 0.04 17.61 -2.82
N GLY A 883 0.86 16.91 -2.06
CA GLY A 883 0.92 15.46 -1.98
C GLY A 883 0.76 15.01 -0.53
N CYS A 884 0.09 13.89 -0.30
CA CYS A 884 -0.10 13.29 1.03
C CYS A 884 0.30 11.81 1.03
N ASN A 885 0.85 11.33 2.14
CA ASN A 885 1.25 9.93 2.31
C ASN A 885 0.14 9.03 2.88
N ILE A 886 -1.13 9.46 2.81
CA ILE A 886 -2.29 8.68 3.28
C ILE A 886 -2.89 7.99 2.07
N ASP A 887 -2.97 6.65 2.09
CA ASP A 887 -3.66 5.87 1.04
C ASP A 887 -5.17 6.09 1.12
N ALA A 888 -5.67 7.05 0.34
CA ALA A 888 -7.05 7.53 0.40
C ALA A 888 -8.00 6.56 -0.33
N VAL A 889 -9.15 6.28 0.30
CA VAL A 889 -10.27 5.54 -0.30
C VAL A 889 -11.44 6.46 -0.57
N SER A 890 -11.71 7.38 0.34
CA SER A 890 -12.70 8.44 0.17
C SER A 890 -12.18 9.74 0.76
N ALA A 891 -12.69 10.88 0.26
CA ALA A 891 -12.30 12.18 0.73
C ALA A 891 -13.45 13.19 0.65
N ARG A 892 -13.48 14.12 1.60
CA ARG A 892 -14.46 15.20 1.61
C ARG A 892 -13.94 16.47 2.26
N THR A 893 -14.65 17.56 2.01
CA THR A 893 -14.30 18.89 2.52
C THR A 893 -14.88 19.12 3.92
N LEU A 894 -14.04 19.66 4.81
CA LEU A 894 -14.45 20.25 6.08
C LEU A 894 -14.76 21.75 5.91
N ASN A 895 -15.56 22.32 6.82
CA ASN A 895 -15.89 23.75 6.82
C ASN A 895 -14.65 24.65 7.00
N SER A 896 -13.56 24.12 7.58
CA SER A 896 -12.27 24.81 7.66
C SER A 896 -11.56 24.95 6.31
N GLY A 897 -12.02 24.23 5.28
CA GLY A 897 -11.37 24.09 3.98
C GLY A 897 -10.38 22.92 3.89
N GLN A 898 -10.05 22.29 5.02
CA GLN A 898 -9.23 21.07 5.07
C GLN A 898 -9.95 19.89 4.41
N ILE A 899 -9.17 18.90 3.99
CA ILE A 899 -9.68 17.68 3.39
C ILE A 899 -9.71 16.60 4.47
N LEU A 900 -10.88 16.03 4.73
CA LEU A 900 -11.00 14.81 5.51
C LEU A 900 -10.79 13.61 4.59
N ILE A 901 -9.79 12.79 4.92
CA ILE A 901 -9.39 11.61 4.16
C ILE A 901 -9.68 10.36 4.99
N GLU A 902 -10.33 9.37 4.37
CA GLU A 902 -10.50 8.01 4.88
C GLU A 902 -9.46 7.09 4.23
N ASN A 903 -8.76 6.27 5.03
CA ASN A 903 -7.84 5.26 4.52
C ASN A 903 -8.48 3.87 4.37
N ASN A 904 -7.73 2.89 3.84
CA ASN A 904 -8.18 1.49 3.70
C ASN A 904 -8.63 0.81 5.01
N GLY A 905 -8.23 1.33 6.17
CA GLY A 905 -8.65 0.82 7.48
C GLY A 905 -9.91 1.50 8.04
N GLY A 906 -10.53 2.41 7.28
CA GLY A 906 -11.67 3.23 7.69
C GLY A 906 -11.29 4.38 8.65
N GLN A 907 -10.00 4.59 8.91
CA GLN A 907 -9.53 5.65 9.81
C GLN A 907 -9.57 7.02 9.14
N LEU A 908 -9.81 8.06 9.93
CA LEU A 908 -10.00 9.42 9.45
C LEU A 908 -8.83 10.35 9.79
N TYR A 909 -8.45 11.17 8.81
CA TYR A 909 -7.39 12.17 8.91
C TYR A 909 -7.84 13.50 8.33
N ALA A 910 -7.66 14.60 9.05
CA ALA A 910 -7.73 15.95 8.48
C ALA A 910 -6.38 16.31 7.86
N PHE A 911 -6.40 16.65 6.58
CA PHE A 911 -5.25 17.08 5.80
C PHE A 911 -5.36 18.56 5.47
N ASP A 912 -4.30 19.29 5.80
CA ASP A 912 -4.14 20.68 5.40
C ASP A 912 -3.28 20.77 4.14
N ASP A 913 -3.88 21.16 3.01
CA ASP A 913 -3.21 21.28 1.72
C ASP A 913 -2.61 22.67 1.45
N HIS A 914 -2.57 23.58 2.43
CA HIS A 914 -1.93 24.88 2.28
C HIS A 914 -0.42 24.77 2.00
N CYS A 915 0.12 25.67 1.16
CA CYS A 915 1.52 25.63 0.75
C CYS A 915 2.49 25.97 1.91
N ASP A 916 3.49 25.13 2.14
CA ASP A 916 4.44 25.23 3.26
C ASP A 916 5.66 26.14 2.96
N PHE A 917 5.75 26.70 1.76
CA PHE A 917 6.86 27.55 1.35
C PHE A 917 6.41 28.72 0.49
N LYS A 918 7.29 29.71 0.36
CA LYS A 918 7.10 30.87 -0.53
C LYS A 918 8.35 31.08 -1.37
N LEU A 919 8.18 31.35 -2.66
CA LEU A 919 9.26 31.81 -3.51
C LEU A 919 9.56 33.29 -3.20
N VAL A 920 10.84 33.61 -2.99
CA VAL A 920 11.31 34.95 -2.62
C VAL A 920 11.91 35.64 -3.85
N ASP A 921 11.57 36.91 -4.03
CA ASP A 921 12.04 37.75 -5.16
C ASP A 921 11.70 37.17 -6.55
N PHE A 922 10.71 36.27 -6.64
CA PHE A 922 10.28 35.65 -7.89
C PHE A 922 9.20 36.48 -8.57
N GLU A 923 9.58 37.65 -9.10
CA GLU A 923 8.67 38.57 -9.81
C GLU A 923 8.83 38.54 -11.34
N HIS A 924 9.83 37.83 -11.86
CA HIS A 924 10.17 37.87 -13.28
C HIS A 924 9.57 36.66 -14.01
N GLU A 925 8.64 36.91 -14.93
CA GLU A 925 8.14 35.88 -15.85
C GLU A 925 9.07 35.67 -17.07
N LYS A 926 10.08 36.54 -17.23
CA LYS A 926 11.02 36.53 -18.35
C LYS A 926 12.47 36.62 -17.90
N PHE A 927 13.28 35.65 -18.30
CA PHE A 927 14.71 35.57 -17.98
C PHE A 927 15.57 35.72 -19.23
N ASN A 928 16.69 36.43 -19.13
CA ASN A 928 17.62 36.65 -20.25
C ASN A 928 18.79 35.64 -20.29
N SER A 929 18.80 34.69 -19.36
CA SER A 929 19.84 33.68 -19.17
C SER A 929 19.19 32.38 -18.69
N GLY A 930 19.75 31.24 -19.14
CA GLY A 930 19.33 29.90 -18.71
C GLY A 930 19.82 29.50 -17.32
N ASP A 931 20.86 30.15 -16.81
CA ASP A 931 21.30 30.00 -15.42
C ASP A 931 20.46 30.90 -14.51
N ILE A 932 19.59 30.31 -13.70
CA ILE A 932 18.64 31.02 -12.83
C ILE A 932 18.83 30.54 -11.39
N THR A 933 19.02 31.46 -10.45
CA THR A 933 19.00 31.15 -9.01
C THR A 933 17.69 31.63 -8.42
N ILE A 934 16.94 30.73 -7.79
CA ILE A 934 15.67 31.01 -7.13
C ILE A 934 15.84 30.85 -5.63
N LYS A 935 15.31 31.80 -4.86
CA LYS A 935 15.28 31.71 -3.41
C LYS A 935 13.89 31.30 -2.95
N TYR A 936 13.83 30.59 -1.84
CA TYR A 936 12.57 30.23 -1.20
C TYR A 936 12.71 30.30 0.33
N GLN A 937 11.59 30.42 1.01
CA GLN A 937 11.48 30.43 2.47
C GLN A 937 10.44 29.42 2.90
N SER A 938 10.76 28.63 3.92
CA SER A 938 9.83 27.77 4.65
C SER A 938 10.11 27.87 6.14
N GLU A 939 9.08 27.69 6.96
CA GLU A 939 9.21 27.56 8.41
C GLU A 939 9.50 26.11 8.84
N LYS A 940 9.41 25.16 7.90
CA LYS A 940 9.71 23.74 8.09
C LYS A 940 11.09 23.42 7.54
N SER A 941 11.63 22.29 7.97
CA SER A 941 12.81 21.68 7.32
C SER A 941 12.31 20.72 6.26
N GLY A 942 12.86 20.77 5.05
CA GLY A 942 12.31 20.05 3.92
C GLY A 942 13.10 20.26 2.63
N MET A 943 12.83 19.42 1.64
CA MET A 943 13.55 19.38 0.36
C MET A 943 12.79 20.12 -0.72
N MET A 944 13.47 21.02 -1.42
CA MET A 944 12.95 21.60 -2.65
C MET A 944 13.34 20.71 -3.84
N SER A 945 12.36 20.27 -4.60
CA SER A 945 12.51 19.63 -5.91
C SER A 945 11.85 20.50 -6.97
N VAL A 946 12.53 20.73 -8.09
CA VAL A 946 11.99 21.51 -9.21
C VAL A 946 11.88 20.64 -10.44
N TYR A 947 10.67 20.58 -10.97
CA TYR A 947 10.33 19.87 -12.19
C TYR A 947 10.09 20.88 -13.31
N ASP A 948 10.62 20.60 -14.49
CA ASP A 948 10.28 21.34 -15.72
C ASP A 948 9.57 20.39 -16.67
N GLN A 949 8.32 20.70 -16.99
CA GLN A 949 7.48 19.86 -17.86
C GLN A 949 7.44 18.38 -17.43
N GLY A 950 7.40 18.12 -16.11
CA GLY A 950 7.34 16.77 -15.55
C GLY A 950 8.70 16.13 -15.25
N SER A 951 9.80 16.62 -15.83
CA SER A 951 11.14 16.09 -15.55
C SER A 951 11.77 16.81 -14.36
N LEU A 952 12.31 16.04 -13.41
CA LEU A 952 13.10 16.59 -12.30
C LEU A 952 14.39 17.23 -12.86
N ILE A 953 14.59 18.52 -12.62
CA ILE A 953 15.77 19.25 -13.12
C ILE A 953 16.73 19.74 -12.03
N ALA A 954 16.24 19.85 -10.78
CA ALA A 954 17.08 20.25 -9.65
C ALA A 954 16.45 19.83 -8.32
N THR A 955 17.30 19.58 -7.33
CA THR A 955 16.92 19.43 -5.92
C THR A 955 17.82 20.29 -5.05
N SER A 956 17.32 20.76 -3.90
CA SER A 956 18.10 21.53 -2.94
C SER A 956 17.49 21.48 -1.54
N THR A 957 18.34 21.33 -0.53
CA THR A 957 17.99 21.52 0.90
C THR A 957 18.41 22.91 1.41
N ALA A 958 19.12 23.70 0.59
CA ALA A 958 19.49 25.06 0.91
C ALA A 958 18.37 26.03 0.54
N GLU A 959 18.31 27.22 1.17
CA GLU A 959 17.34 28.31 0.90
C GLU A 959 17.37 28.88 -0.55
N LYS A 960 18.16 28.28 -1.42
CA LYS A 960 18.28 28.61 -2.84
C LYS A 960 18.37 27.34 -3.69
N ILE A 961 17.89 27.45 -4.92
CA ILE A 961 18.05 26.42 -5.94
C ILE A 961 18.54 27.04 -7.24
N ASP A 962 19.56 26.41 -7.83
CA ASP A 962 20.16 26.83 -9.10
C ASP A 962 19.61 25.96 -10.22
N LEU A 963 18.98 26.59 -11.22
CA LEU A 963 18.38 25.94 -12.38
C LEU A 963 19.19 26.25 -13.64
N LYS A 964 19.26 25.26 -14.54
CA LYS A 964 19.83 25.41 -15.88
C LYS A 964 18.78 25.08 -16.92
N LEU A 965 18.21 26.12 -17.53
CA LEU A 965 17.13 26.01 -18.51
C LEU A 965 17.62 26.39 -19.91
N LEU A 966 17.05 25.75 -20.93
CA LEU A 966 17.24 26.14 -22.31
C LEU A 966 16.40 27.38 -22.65
N ALA A 967 16.57 27.94 -23.85
CA ALA A 967 15.71 29.04 -24.30
C ALA A 967 14.35 28.48 -24.72
N GLY A 968 13.26 29.03 -24.20
CA GLY A 968 11.91 28.55 -24.45
C GLY A 968 10.92 28.92 -23.35
N LYS A 969 9.72 28.35 -23.44
CA LYS A 969 8.70 28.42 -22.38
C LYS A 969 8.84 27.20 -21.48
N HIS A 970 8.84 27.44 -20.18
CA HIS A 970 9.00 26.42 -19.15
C HIS A 970 7.81 26.51 -18.20
N ARG A 971 7.29 25.34 -17.79
CA ARG A 971 6.28 25.22 -16.72
C ARG A 971 7.00 24.53 -15.57
N LEU A 972 7.42 25.33 -14.60
CA LEU A 972 8.16 24.86 -13.43
C LEU A 972 7.18 24.51 -12.32
N VAL A 973 7.33 23.31 -11.75
CA VAL A 973 6.66 22.88 -10.53
C VAL A 973 7.70 22.82 -9.41
N PHE A 974 7.62 23.77 -8.48
CA PHE A 974 8.39 23.78 -7.24
C PHE A 974 7.67 22.90 -6.24
N SER A 975 8.32 21.85 -5.75
CA SER A 975 7.74 20.89 -4.82
C SER A 975 8.57 20.89 -3.55
N TYR A 976 7.93 21.12 -2.41
CA TYR A 976 8.58 21.16 -1.12
C TYR A 976 8.07 20.01 -0.24
N ASP A 977 8.93 19.03 0.02
CA ASP A 977 8.67 17.88 0.88
C ASP A 977 9.08 18.20 2.31
N ASP A 978 8.12 18.21 3.25
CA ASP A 978 8.37 18.51 4.67
C ASP A 978 8.99 17.34 5.45
N GLY A 979 9.19 16.19 4.80
CA GLY A 979 9.75 14.98 5.41
C GLY A 979 8.85 14.32 6.45
N GLN A 980 7.60 14.78 6.59
CA GLN A 980 6.59 14.26 7.52
C GLN A 980 5.35 13.71 6.80
N GLY A 981 5.39 13.59 5.47
CA GLY A 981 4.32 13.00 4.67
C GLY A 981 3.46 14.00 3.91
N LYS A 982 3.81 15.29 3.94
CA LYS A 982 3.21 16.31 3.08
C LYS A 982 4.24 16.87 2.11
N VAL A 983 3.83 16.96 0.86
CA VAL A 983 4.53 17.72 -0.18
C VAL A 983 3.61 18.87 -0.59
N THR A 984 4.14 20.06 -0.81
CA THR A 984 3.36 21.19 -1.34
C THR A 984 3.96 21.72 -2.60
N HIS A 985 3.12 22.29 -3.47
CA HIS A 985 3.56 22.70 -4.80
C HIS A 985 3.26 24.17 -5.09
N ILE A 986 4.16 24.81 -5.83
CA ILE A 986 3.93 26.09 -6.51
C ILE A 986 4.27 25.89 -7.98
N THR A 987 3.30 26.14 -8.86
CA THR A 987 3.50 26.09 -10.30
C THR A 987 3.71 27.49 -10.87
N LYS A 988 4.73 27.66 -11.72
CA LYS A 988 5.04 28.92 -12.41
C LYS A 988 5.36 28.68 -13.89
N GLN A 989 4.82 29.53 -14.74
CA GLN A 989 5.23 29.60 -16.14
C GLN A 989 6.28 30.70 -16.31
N ILE A 990 7.39 30.39 -16.96
CA ILE A 990 8.45 31.35 -17.27
C ILE A 990 8.90 31.24 -18.73
N GLU A 991 9.46 32.31 -19.27
CA GLU A 991 10.06 32.35 -20.59
C GLU A 991 11.55 32.70 -20.50
N VAL A 992 12.42 31.83 -21.01
CA VAL A 992 13.86 32.03 -21.05
C VAL A 992 14.25 32.47 -22.46
N HIS A 993 14.74 33.70 -22.58
CA HIS A 993 15.23 34.24 -23.84
C HIS A 993 16.69 33.86 -24.08
N LYS A 994 17.03 33.62 -25.35
CA LYS A 994 18.40 33.37 -25.77
C LYS A 994 19.26 34.59 -25.42
N SER A 995 20.28 34.39 -24.57
CA SER A 995 21.24 35.45 -24.24
C SER A 995 21.76 36.07 -25.54
N SER A 996 21.56 37.38 -25.71
CA SER A 996 21.96 38.05 -26.96
C SER A 996 23.46 37.86 -27.20
N ILE A 997 23.80 37.46 -28.43
CA ILE A 997 25.18 37.31 -28.93
C ILE A 997 26.01 38.59 -28.73
N ILE A 998 25.37 39.73 -28.45
CA ILE A 998 25.98 41.04 -28.21
C ILE A 998 26.98 41.00 -27.04
N LYS A 999 26.77 40.21 -25.98
CA LYS A 999 27.76 40.09 -24.88
C LYS A 999 29.08 39.46 -25.36
N TYR A 1000 29.01 38.39 -26.15
CA TYR A 1000 30.19 37.74 -26.72
C TYR A 1000 30.82 38.59 -27.83
N PHE A 1001 30.00 39.29 -28.63
CA PHE A 1001 30.49 40.24 -29.64
C PHE A 1001 31.21 41.44 -29.00
N ALA A 1002 30.72 41.96 -27.87
CA ALA A 1002 31.37 43.04 -27.14
C ALA A 1002 32.70 42.59 -26.52
N ILE A 1003 32.78 41.37 -25.96
CA ILE A 1003 34.04 40.79 -25.47
C ILE A 1003 35.03 40.59 -26.62
N LEU A 1004 34.57 40.07 -27.76
CA LEU A 1004 35.39 39.90 -28.97
C LEU A 1004 35.88 41.26 -29.51
N LEU A 1005 35.01 42.28 -29.57
CA LEU A 1005 35.36 43.63 -29.99
C LEU A 1005 36.39 44.26 -29.05
N THR A 1006 36.25 44.03 -27.74
CA THR A 1006 37.19 44.51 -26.72
C THR A 1006 38.54 43.82 -26.87
N LEU A 1007 38.56 42.50 -27.10
CA LEU A 1007 39.78 41.75 -27.40
C LEU A 1007 40.45 42.25 -28.68
N ILE A 1008 39.69 42.55 -29.75
CA ILE A 1008 40.22 43.12 -30.99
C ILE A 1008 40.82 44.52 -30.75
N ILE A 1009 40.14 45.39 -30.00
CA ILE A 1009 40.63 46.73 -29.66
C ILE A 1009 41.91 46.65 -28.82
N VAL A 1010 41.96 45.78 -27.81
CA VAL A 1010 43.15 45.57 -26.97
C VAL A 1010 44.30 45.01 -27.82
N SER A 1011 44.04 44.07 -28.71
CA SER A 1011 45.03 43.50 -29.63
C SER A 1011 45.58 44.56 -30.59
N ALA A 1012 44.73 45.42 -31.15
CA ALA A 1012 45.11 46.53 -32.01
C ALA A 1012 45.90 47.61 -31.23
N GLY A 1013 45.57 47.86 -29.97
CA GLY A 1013 46.32 48.72 -29.05
C GLY A 1013 47.72 48.18 -28.77
N ILE A 1014 47.85 46.88 -28.52
CA ILE A 1014 49.15 46.21 -28.34
C ILE A 1014 49.97 46.29 -29.64
N PHE A 1015 49.35 46.06 -30.81
CA PHE A 1015 50.04 46.12 -32.09
C PHE A 1015 50.53 47.54 -32.42
N THR A 1016 49.75 48.58 -32.12
CA THR A 1016 50.13 49.98 -32.35
C THR A 1016 51.19 50.49 -31.38
N VAL A 1017 51.27 49.97 -30.15
CA VAL A 1017 52.27 50.37 -29.15
C VAL A 1017 53.59 49.59 -29.29
N VAL A 1018 53.54 48.30 -29.64
CA VAL A 1018 54.72 47.42 -29.68
C VAL A 1018 55.41 47.41 -31.05
N TYR A 1019 54.66 47.53 -32.15
CA TYR A 1019 55.23 47.46 -33.50
C TYR A 1019 56.22 48.60 -33.84
N PRO A 1020 56.01 49.88 -33.41
CA PRO A 1020 56.98 50.94 -33.66
C PRO A 1020 58.29 50.76 -32.86
N LYS A 1021 58.22 50.20 -31.64
CA LYS A 1021 59.41 49.92 -30.81
C LYS A 1021 60.26 48.79 -31.42
N TYR A 1022 59.63 47.76 -31.97
CA TYR A 1022 60.34 46.65 -32.61
C TYR A 1022 61.03 47.03 -33.94
N ARG A 1023 60.54 48.07 -34.64
CA ARG A 1023 61.14 48.52 -35.91
C ARG A 1023 62.33 49.48 -35.72
N LEU A 1024 62.45 50.12 -34.56
CA LEU A 1024 63.55 51.05 -34.25
C LEU A 1024 64.82 50.35 -33.73
N GLU A 1025 64.71 49.15 -33.14
CA GLU A 1025 65.86 48.39 -32.64
C GLU A 1025 66.66 47.62 -33.72
N LYS A 1026 66.14 47.51 -34.95
CA LYS A 1026 66.79 46.74 -36.04
C LYS A 1026 67.72 47.54 -36.97
N LYS A 1027 68.03 48.81 -36.66
CA LYS A 1027 68.80 49.70 -37.56
C LYS A 1027 70.15 50.24 -37.05
N VAL A 1028 70.73 49.68 -35.99
CA VAL A 1028 72.11 49.99 -35.55
C VAL A 1028 72.72 48.71 -34.96
N GLY A 1029 73.75 48.02 -35.47
CA GLY A 1029 74.58 48.13 -36.67
C GLY A 1029 75.53 46.92 -36.71
N VAL A 1030 75.97 46.50 -37.89
CA VAL A 1030 77.01 45.46 -38.10
C VAL A 1030 78.40 46.10 -38.07
N ARG A 1031 79.38 45.46 -37.39
CA ARG A 1031 80.80 45.28 -37.77
C ARG A 1031 81.54 44.46 -36.69
N HIS A 1032 81.83 43.17 -36.91
CA HIS A 1032 83.11 42.56 -37.40
C HIS A 1032 84.29 42.68 -36.40
N GLY A 1033 85.10 41.65 -36.07
CA GLY A 1033 85.17 40.23 -36.45
C GLY A 1033 86.54 39.60 -36.03
N LYS A 1034 86.66 38.27 -36.23
CA LYS A 1034 87.87 37.41 -36.47
C LYS A 1034 88.91 37.10 -35.36
N ASN A 1035 89.05 35.83 -34.97
CA ASN A 1035 90.01 34.81 -35.48
C ASN A 1035 90.19 33.63 -34.49
N ASN A 1036 89.78 32.41 -34.84
CA ASN A 1036 90.61 31.27 -35.30
C ASN A 1036 89.72 30.06 -35.57
#